data_AF-A0A9P1G7W6-F1
#
_entry.id   AF-A0A9P1G7W6-F1
#
_cell.length_a   1.000
_cell.length_b   1.000
_cell.length_c   1.000
_cell.angle_alpha   90.00
_cell.angle_beta   90.00
_cell.angle_gamma   90.00
#
_symmetry.space_group_name_H-M   'P 1'
#
loop_
_entity.id
_entity.type
_entity.pdbx_description
1 polymer ?
#
loop_
_entity_poly.entity_id
_entity_poly.type
_entity_poly.pdbx_seq_one_letter_code
_entity_poly.pdbx_strand_id
1 'polypeptide(L)'
;MRKALSYTEGVQLHQCCGAMLHFLREFQRIAPPADFEDARASLLSQFSFGYLDPDLQHCMETSVPPGDVSSVGAFRPFVCKVQNATKRQKEEAEEALAADVRKADLKQIVARLTSDLETLEGMAGGDAETAKQTALDLKWIRERQAKGDAFIDTWMQENCLVIEVDADFQHVVQDFIKYKEQFRGVSGRVLVLCGYDATVFPSNATYVRQSITALATILGMGSDFCGHYQVPVFQSQTTMSAMVKHRRLIEDQLIANKLSIVNSFQLLYSKEESTARDTRALSQQCIGLVHGNFPDSSWLASRVLVEGKLGPVPLLPFNQFLGYDDTTRPGASAHKQVLQGFMSGMDFRADDRLLFVDLVPNRFCEFGRAVAEIRLADPASPLRYLGFVKTKDSGEPSAFKDLVNSVRSKVWEHWDSSTMAPPKTRPREDAAAAAPSLQLLAFQDGRPVFPEVLRSRFPVGTAEHAEVETMFEKFKEKFPQQPRPSAQPQGSAPRSGGLCDFSVNQGKMPVDPNRQVDLVPVKDADFQVRLGSISMTGKRPAVVMTNELDIWVGNTSDVACTLGPVELFGFSTGSFEEVVSRGTATADQRGLLFRMPEGDLSLVVAEDKVIYPMCEYLRMLATRRGISAVEIEDHKLSPWTRQDGEAADPLPVSFRYQIGSLETGKTHIFKPNPLDSESAVRSQTMGALLNGKYDQLATNPRLQVLWEVETSNSPAVIQAKKPKVYMTCSLCLEPKSWYKLST
;
A
#
# COMPACT_ATOMS: atom_id res chain seq x y z
N MET A 1 -13.92 -42.88 -34.45
CA MET A 1 -12.80 -43.22 -33.54
C MET A 1 -12.40 -41.96 -32.78
N ARG A 2 -12.38 -41.97 -31.44
CA ARG A 2 -11.86 -40.84 -30.67
C ARG A 2 -10.35 -40.76 -30.90
N LYS A 3 -9.82 -39.55 -31.09
CA LYS A 3 -8.40 -39.29 -31.26
C LYS A 3 -7.66 -39.77 -30.00
N ALA A 4 -6.49 -40.39 -30.16
CA ALA A 4 -5.67 -40.75 -29.00
C ALA A 4 -5.33 -39.48 -28.21
N LEU A 5 -5.57 -39.50 -26.90
CA LEU A 5 -5.17 -38.42 -26.01
C LEU A 5 -3.65 -38.36 -25.96
N SER A 6 -3.09 -37.16 -26.09
CA SER A 6 -1.67 -36.94 -25.83
C SER A 6 -1.39 -37.06 -24.33
N TYR A 7 -0.13 -37.36 -23.97
CA TYR A 7 0.28 -37.44 -22.56
C TYR A 7 -0.08 -36.18 -21.77
N THR A 8 0.13 -34.99 -22.33
CA THR A 8 -0.21 -33.71 -21.69
C THR A 8 -1.70 -33.59 -21.40
N GLU A 9 -2.56 -33.96 -22.37
CA GLU A 9 -4.01 -33.98 -22.16
C GLU A 9 -4.40 -35.02 -21.09
N GLY A 10 -3.73 -36.17 -21.08
CA GLY A 10 -3.91 -37.20 -20.05
C GLY A 10 -3.54 -36.73 -18.65
N VAL A 11 -2.42 -36.01 -18.49
CA VAL A 11 -1.98 -35.46 -17.18
C VAL A 11 -2.94 -34.39 -16.69
N GLN A 12 -3.36 -33.46 -17.56
CA GLN A 12 -4.34 -32.42 -17.18
C GLN A 12 -5.66 -33.04 -16.73
N LEU A 13 -6.18 -34.02 -17.48
CA LEU A 13 -7.38 -34.75 -17.08
C LEU A 13 -7.18 -35.47 -15.74
N HIS A 14 -6.00 -36.07 -15.52
CA HIS A 14 -5.68 -36.73 -14.25
C HIS A 14 -5.65 -35.73 -13.07
N GLN A 15 -5.06 -34.54 -13.27
CA GLN A 15 -5.05 -33.47 -12.27
C GLN A 15 -6.46 -32.96 -11.98
N CYS A 16 -7.28 -32.73 -13.01
CA CYS A 16 -8.69 -32.36 -12.85
C CYS A 16 -9.47 -33.43 -12.06
N CYS A 17 -9.23 -34.72 -12.32
CA CYS A 17 -9.81 -35.82 -11.53
C CYS A 17 -9.38 -35.73 -10.05
N GLY A 18 -8.10 -35.48 -9.78
CA GLY A 18 -7.58 -35.30 -8.42
C GLY A 18 -8.21 -34.10 -7.71
N ALA A 19 -8.27 -32.95 -8.38
CA ALA A 19 -8.90 -31.74 -7.85
C ALA A 19 -10.40 -31.95 -7.58
N MET A 20 -11.11 -32.61 -8.49
CA MET A 20 -12.53 -32.93 -8.32
C MET A 20 -12.76 -33.80 -7.07
N LEU A 21 -11.94 -34.83 -6.86
CA LEU A 21 -12.03 -35.67 -5.66
C LEU A 21 -11.71 -34.89 -4.38
N HIS A 22 -10.71 -34.00 -4.42
CA HIS A 22 -10.38 -33.10 -3.30
C HIS A 22 -11.56 -32.19 -2.94
N PHE A 23 -12.11 -31.45 -3.91
CA PHE A 23 -13.21 -30.53 -3.66
C PHE A 23 -14.52 -31.25 -3.29
N LEU A 24 -14.78 -32.45 -3.82
CA LEU A 24 -15.90 -33.28 -3.36
C LEU A 24 -15.72 -33.69 -1.88
N ARG A 25 -14.50 -34.04 -1.46
CA ARG A 25 -14.22 -34.38 -0.06
C ARG A 25 -14.39 -33.18 0.87
N GLU A 26 -13.88 -32.01 0.47
CA GLU A 26 -14.07 -30.78 1.26
C GLU A 26 -15.54 -30.36 1.31
N PHE A 27 -16.28 -30.51 0.21
CA PHE A 27 -17.73 -30.27 0.19
C PHE A 27 -18.49 -31.27 1.11
N GLN A 28 -18.09 -32.55 1.12
CA GLN A 28 -18.67 -33.56 2.02
C GLN A 28 -18.52 -33.20 3.50
N ARG A 29 -17.46 -32.48 3.88
CA ARG A 29 -17.24 -32.06 5.27
C ARG A 29 -18.21 -30.98 5.73
N ILE A 30 -18.71 -30.16 4.81
CA ILE A 30 -19.58 -29.02 5.13
C ILE A 30 -21.05 -29.28 4.80
N ALA A 31 -21.35 -30.20 3.88
CA ALA A 31 -22.70 -30.48 3.42
C ALA A 31 -23.38 -31.60 4.24
N PRO A 32 -24.67 -31.47 4.58
CA PRO A 32 -25.46 -32.57 5.12
C PRO A 32 -25.47 -33.78 4.17
N PRO A 33 -25.54 -35.04 4.69
CA PRO A 33 -25.44 -36.25 3.85
C PRO A 33 -26.42 -36.30 2.67
N ALA A 34 -27.66 -35.83 2.87
CA ALA A 34 -28.69 -35.80 1.83
C ALA A 34 -28.35 -34.79 0.72
N ASP A 35 -27.99 -33.55 1.09
CA ASP A 35 -27.62 -32.50 0.13
C ASP A 35 -26.31 -32.83 -0.60
N PHE A 36 -25.39 -33.54 0.07
CA PHE A 36 -24.15 -34.00 -0.52
C PHE A 36 -24.39 -34.99 -1.66
N GLU A 37 -25.22 -36.01 -1.48
CA GLU A 37 -25.45 -37.03 -2.53
C GLU A 37 -26.13 -36.42 -3.77
N ASP A 38 -27.10 -35.51 -3.58
CA ASP A 38 -27.76 -34.77 -4.67
C ASP A 38 -26.76 -33.91 -5.45
N ALA A 39 -25.95 -33.12 -4.73
CA ALA A 39 -24.95 -32.25 -5.33
C ALA A 39 -23.84 -33.05 -6.02
N ARG A 40 -23.38 -34.13 -5.40
CA ARG A 40 -22.34 -35.02 -5.93
C ARG A 40 -22.76 -35.63 -7.26
N ALA A 41 -23.99 -36.11 -7.39
CA ALA A 41 -24.49 -36.65 -8.65
C ALA A 41 -24.48 -35.60 -9.77
N SER A 42 -24.93 -34.38 -9.47
CA SER A 42 -24.92 -33.25 -10.43
C SER A 42 -23.50 -32.82 -10.80
N LEU A 43 -22.62 -32.67 -9.81
CA LEU A 43 -21.23 -32.25 -10.01
C LEU A 43 -20.43 -33.31 -10.78
N LEU A 44 -20.59 -34.60 -10.48
CA LEU A 44 -19.94 -35.68 -11.24
C LEU A 44 -20.45 -35.76 -12.68
N SER A 45 -21.74 -35.49 -12.91
CA SER A 45 -22.30 -35.38 -14.26
C SER A 45 -21.65 -34.23 -15.03
N GLN A 46 -21.61 -33.01 -14.47
CA GLN A 46 -20.95 -31.85 -15.07
C GLN A 46 -19.46 -32.08 -15.32
N PHE A 47 -18.77 -32.74 -14.38
CA PHE A 47 -17.38 -33.16 -14.52
C PHE A 47 -17.19 -34.13 -15.68
N SER A 48 -18.08 -35.13 -15.83
CA SER A 48 -18.01 -36.11 -16.93
C SER A 48 -18.22 -35.49 -18.32
N PHE A 49 -18.89 -34.34 -18.40
CA PHE A 49 -19.02 -33.53 -19.62
C PHE A 49 -17.84 -32.57 -19.86
N GLY A 50 -16.88 -32.49 -18.93
CA GLY A 50 -15.71 -31.61 -19.01
C GLY A 50 -16.00 -30.15 -18.67
N TYR A 51 -17.17 -29.82 -18.12
CA TYR A 51 -17.56 -28.44 -17.83
C TYR A 51 -16.80 -27.82 -16.67
N LEU A 52 -16.21 -28.64 -15.80
CA LEU A 52 -15.50 -28.16 -14.61
C LEU A 52 -13.98 -28.07 -14.81
N ASP A 53 -13.45 -28.58 -15.92
CA ASP A 53 -12.02 -28.68 -16.13
C ASP A 53 -11.31 -27.30 -16.09
N PRO A 54 -11.81 -26.23 -16.74
CA PRO A 54 -11.17 -24.92 -16.68
C PRO A 54 -11.14 -24.32 -15.27
N ASP A 55 -12.24 -24.43 -14.52
CA ASP A 55 -12.35 -23.91 -13.16
C ASP A 55 -11.42 -24.67 -12.21
N LEU A 56 -11.39 -26.00 -12.32
CA LEU A 56 -10.51 -26.85 -11.50
C LEU A 56 -9.04 -26.57 -11.78
N GLN A 57 -8.66 -26.37 -13.06
CA GLN A 57 -7.31 -25.97 -13.44
C GLN A 57 -6.93 -24.61 -12.85
N HIS A 58 -7.81 -23.62 -13.01
CA HIS A 58 -7.58 -22.29 -12.44
C HIS A 58 -7.39 -22.33 -10.92
N CYS A 59 -8.21 -23.11 -10.20
CA CYS A 59 -8.07 -23.26 -8.76
C CYS A 59 -6.76 -23.95 -8.36
N MET A 60 -6.31 -24.97 -9.11
CA MET A 60 -5.01 -25.62 -8.88
C MET A 60 -3.82 -24.68 -9.12
N GLU A 61 -3.96 -23.70 -10.01
CA GLU A 61 -2.92 -22.72 -10.31
C GLU A 61 -2.88 -21.56 -9.30
N THR A 62 -4.03 -21.21 -8.72
CA THR A 62 -4.19 -20.00 -7.88
C THR A 62 -4.25 -20.26 -6.38
N SER A 63 -4.49 -21.50 -5.95
CA SER A 63 -4.69 -21.83 -4.54
C SER A 63 -3.84 -23.01 -4.09
N VAL A 64 -3.36 -22.96 -2.84
CA VAL A 64 -2.65 -24.06 -2.19
C VAL A 64 -3.65 -24.91 -1.41
N PRO A 65 -3.61 -26.25 -1.50
CA PRO A 65 -4.50 -27.11 -0.71
C PRO A 65 -4.39 -26.88 0.81
N PRO A 66 -5.52 -26.91 1.57
CA PRO A 66 -6.88 -27.13 1.09
C PRO A 66 -7.48 -25.88 0.41
N GLY A 67 -7.92 -26.03 -0.84
CA GLY A 67 -8.60 -24.96 -1.57
C GLY A 67 -10.02 -24.71 -1.04
N ASP A 68 -10.48 -23.46 -1.10
CA ASP A 68 -11.86 -23.09 -0.76
C ASP A 68 -12.83 -23.66 -1.79
N VAL A 69 -13.82 -24.44 -1.34
CA VAL A 69 -14.86 -25.04 -2.20
C VAL A 69 -15.63 -23.96 -2.98
N SER A 70 -15.73 -22.74 -2.45
CA SER A 70 -16.39 -21.60 -3.11
C SER A 70 -15.59 -21.03 -4.29
N SER A 71 -14.30 -21.36 -4.40
CA SER A 71 -13.46 -20.89 -5.51
C SER A 71 -13.88 -21.50 -6.84
N VAL A 72 -14.33 -22.76 -6.85
CA VAL A 72 -14.83 -23.49 -8.03
C VAL A 72 -16.28 -23.07 -8.33
N GLY A 73 -16.54 -22.51 -9.52
CA GLY A 73 -17.82 -21.89 -9.86
C GLY A 73 -19.03 -22.81 -9.69
N ALA A 74 -18.90 -24.07 -10.09
CA ALA A 74 -19.98 -25.05 -10.02
C ALA A 74 -20.37 -25.49 -8.60
N PHE A 75 -19.49 -25.34 -7.62
CA PHE A 75 -19.79 -25.66 -6.23
C PHE A 75 -20.58 -24.53 -5.54
N ARG A 76 -20.46 -23.29 -6.00
CA ARG A 76 -21.07 -22.11 -5.35
C ARG A 76 -22.59 -22.22 -5.11
N PRO A 77 -23.42 -22.69 -6.06
CA PRO A 77 -24.86 -22.84 -5.83
C PRO A 77 -25.17 -23.83 -4.70
N PHE A 78 -24.40 -24.92 -4.61
CA PHE A 78 -24.57 -25.93 -3.57
C PHE A 78 -24.06 -25.46 -2.21
N VAL A 79 -22.91 -24.77 -2.18
CA VAL A 79 -22.39 -24.12 -0.96
C VAL A 79 -23.41 -23.10 -0.43
N CYS A 80 -23.97 -22.26 -1.30
CA CYS A 80 -25.01 -21.31 -0.93
C CYS A 80 -26.28 -22.02 -0.41
N LYS A 81 -26.72 -23.11 -1.06
CA LYS A 81 -27.84 -23.92 -0.59
C LYS A 81 -27.58 -24.51 0.81
N VAL A 82 -26.40 -25.09 1.04
CA VAL A 82 -26.00 -25.66 2.33
C VAL A 82 -25.93 -24.57 3.41
N GLN A 83 -25.34 -23.43 3.11
CA GLN A 83 -25.27 -22.29 4.03
C GLN A 83 -26.67 -21.77 4.39
N ASN A 84 -27.56 -21.65 3.41
CA ASN A 84 -28.94 -21.24 3.63
C ASN A 84 -29.73 -22.29 4.41
N ALA A 85 -29.54 -23.58 4.13
CA ALA A 85 -30.18 -24.66 4.88
C ALA A 85 -29.68 -24.70 6.32
N THR A 86 -28.39 -24.54 6.55
CA THR A 86 -27.80 -24.47 7.90
C THR A 86 -28.30 -23.24 8.65
N LYS A 87 -28.35 -22.09 7.97
CA LYS A 87 -28.92 -20.85 8.53
C LYS A 87 -30.39 -21.04 8.88
N ARG A 88 -31.18 -21.64 7.99
CA ARG A 88 -32.60 -21.93 8.22
C ARG A 88 -32.80 -22.94 9.34
N GLN A 89 -32.01 -24.01 9.41
CA GLN A 89 -32.05 -24.95 10.54
C GLN A 89 -31.69 -24.26 11.85
N LYS A 90 -30.75 -23.32 11.82
CA LYS A 90 -30.42 -22.50 12.98
C LYS A 90 -31.58 -21.59 13.37
N GLU A 91 -32.22 -20.92 12.42
CA GLU A 91 -33.41 -20.08 12.65
C GLU A 91 -34.59 -20.93 13.15
N GLU A 92 -34.83 -22.11 12.58
CA GLU A 92 -35.86 -23.06 13.00
C GLU A 92 -35.55 -23.65 14.37
N ALA A 93 -34.29 -23.92 14.70
CA ALA A 93 -33.86 -24.35 16.03
C ALA A 93 -34.00 -23.21 17.04
N GLU A 94 -33.66 -21.98 16.67
CA GLU A 94 -33.89 -20.78 17.48
C GLU A 94 -35.39 -20.54 17.69
N GLU A 95 -36.23 -20.77 16.69
CA GLU A 95 -37.69 -20.64 16.77
C GLU A 95 -38.32 -21.80 17.57
N ALA A 96 -37.85 -23.03 17.40
CA ALA A 96 -38.27 -24.19 18.20
C ALA A 96 -37.86 -24.01 19.65
N LEU A 97 -36.64 -23.55 19.91
CA LEU A 97 -36.18 -23.14 21.23
C LEU A 97 -37.06 -21.99 21.75
N ALA A 98 -37.38 -21.00 20.94
CA ALA A 98 -38.29 -19.92 21.31
C ALA A 98 -39.70 -20.42 21.65
N ALA A 99 -40.19 -21.44 20.95
CA ALA A 99 -41.51 -22.05 21.18
C ALA A 99 -41.53 -22.94 22.43
N ASP A 100 -40.48 -23.73 22.63
CA ASP A 100 -40.28 -24.55 23.83
C ASP A 100 -40.06 -23.71 25.05
N VAL A 101 -39.30 -22.62 24.91
CA VAL A 101 -39.28 -21.51 25.84
C VAL A 101 -40.74 -21.10 26.02
N ARG A 102 -41.43 -20.44 25.08
CA ARG A 102 -42.82 -19.94 25.25
C ARG A 102 -43.82 -20.89 25.94
N LYS A 103 -43.69 -22.21 25.78
CA LYS A 103 -44.52 -23.23 26.46
C LYS A 103 -44.05 -23.62 27.87
N ALA A 104 -42.75 -23.59 28.14
CA ALA A 104 -42.19 -23.95 29.44
C ALA A 104 -42.65 -22.97 30.52
N ASP A 105 -43.05 -23.47 31.69
CA ASP A 105 -43.32 -22.59 32.83
C ASP A 105 -42.02 -21.94 33.35
N LEU A 106 -42.14 -20.87 34.13
CA LEU A 106 -40.97 -20.18 34.70
C LEU A 106 -40.05 -21.16 35.44
N LYS A 107 -40.62 -22.11 36.20
CA LYS A 107 -39.84 -23.08 36.99
C LYS A 107 -38.97 -23.99 36.12
N GLN A 108 -39.46 -24.39 34.95
CA GLN A 108 -38.73 -25.21 33.99
C GLN A 108 -37.59 -24.44 33.32
N ILE A 109 -37.78 -23.16 33.00
CA ILE A 109 -36.71 -22.31 32.44
C ILE A 109 -35.62 -22.09 33.47
N VAL A 110 -36.00 -21.74 34.70
CA VAL A 110 -35.10 -21.50 35.83
C VAL A 110 -34.28 -22.76 36.12
N ALA A 111 -34.90 -23.94 36.14
CA ALA A 111 -34.20 -25.21 36.37
C ALA A 111 -33.18 -25.54 35.27
N ARG A 112 -33.54 -25.34 33.99
CA ARG A 112 -32.63 -25.58 32.86
C ARG A 112 -31.48 -24.58 32.81
N LEU A 113 -31.74 -23.30 33.04
CA LEU A 113 -30.69 -22.26 33.13
C LEU A 113 -29.73 -22.54 34.28
N THR A 114 -30.24 -23.00 35.42
CA THR A 114 -29.40 -23.36 36.58
C THR A 114 -28.48 -24.54 36.24
N SER A 115 -28.99 -25.59 35.57
CA SER A 115 -28.18 -26.73 35.13
C SER A 115 -27.10 -26.35 34.11
N ASP A 116 -27.40 -25.45 33.18
CA ASP A 116 -26.41 -24.95 32.21
C ASP A 116 -25.33 -24.10 32.89
N LEU A 117 -25.71 -23.25 33.86
CA LEU A 117 -24.78 -22.47 34.65
C LEU A 117 -23.86 -23.35 35.50
N GLU A 118 -24.37 -24.41 36.12
CA GLU A 118 -23.56 -25.40 36.86
C GLU A 118 -22.57 -26.13 35.94
N THR A 119 -22.98 -26.48 34.73
CA THR A 119 -22.11 -27.12 33.72
C THR A 119 -20.97 -26.17 33.29
N LEU A 120 -21.29 -24.90 33.06
CA LEU A 120 -20.31 -23.86 32.71
C LEU A 120 -19.39 -23.52 33.87
N GLU A 121 -19.88 -23.55 35.11
CA GLU A 121 -19.07 -23.35 36.32
C GLU A 121 -18.05 -24.47 36.53
N GLY A 122 -18.41 -25.71 36.18
CA GLY A 122 -17.45 -26.83 36.12
C GLY A 122 -16.34 -26.63 35.07
N MET A 123 -16.58 -25.82 34.03
CA MET A 123 -15.65 -25.55 32.94
C MET A 123 -14.87 -24.23 33.08
N ALA A 124 -15.38 -23.26 33.82
CA ALA A 124 -14.75 -21.96 34.03
C ALA A 124 -13.36 -22.06 34.70
N GLY A 125 -13.03 -23.21 35.32
CA GLY A 125 -11.67 -23.52 35.75
C GLY A 125 -10.65 -23.76 34.62
N GLY A 126 -11.10 -24.05 33.38
CA GLY A 126 -10.24 -24.35 32.22
C GLY A 126 -10.21 -23.29 31.11
N ASP A 127 -11.25 -22.45 30.99
CA ASP A 127 -11.37 -21.49 29.87
C ASP A 127 -10.43 -20.27 29.99
N ALA A 128 -10.14 -19.82 31.22
CA ALA A 128 -9.16 -18.76 31.45
C ALA A 128 -7.76 -19.19 31.00
N GLU A 129 -7.40 -20.46 31.22
CA GLU A 129 -6.10 -21.00 30.82
C GLU A 129 -6.03 -21.18 29.30
N THR A 130 -7.13 -21.58 28.65
CA THR A 130 -7.22 -21.69 27.18
C THR A 130 -7.13 -20.32 26.49
N ALA A 131 -7.82 -19.29 27.01
CA ALA A 131 -7.75 -17.93 26.50
C ALA A 131 -6.35 -17.32 26.70
N LYS A 132 -5.74 -17.56 27.87
CA LYS A 132 -4.35 -17.18 28.17
C LYS A 132 -3.37 -17.90 27.23
N GLN A 133 -3.56 -19.18 26.98
CA GLN A 133 -2.74 -19.95 26.04
C GLN A 133 -2.86 -19.42 24.61
N THR A 134 -4.07 -19.10 24.15
CA THR A 134 -4.31 -18.50 22.83
C THR A 134 -3.67 -17.11 22.71
N ALA A 135 -3.76 -16.28 23.75
CA ALA A 135 -3.11 -14.97 23.78
C ALA A 135 -1.58 -15.09 23.74
N LEU A 136 -1.03 -16.07 24.46
CA LEU A 136 0.40 -16.37 24.45
C LEU A 136 0.85 -16.94 23.10
N ASP A 137 0.04 -17.75 22.42
CA ASP A 137 0.33 -18.27 21.08
C ASP A 137 0.31 -17.14 20.04
N LEU A 138 -0.66 -16.22 20.10
CA LEU A 138 -0.69 -15.03 19.24
C LEU A 138 0.49 -14.10 19.49
N LYS A 139 0.86 -13.90 20.77
CA LYS A 139 2.07 -13.13 21.14
C LYS A 139 3.32 -13.80 20.58
N TRP A 140 3.44 -15.12 20.72
CA TRP A 140 4.55 -15.90 20.17
C TRP A 140 4.66 -15.76 18.65
N ILE A 141 3.55 -15.88 17.93
CA ILE A 141 3.51 -15.71 16.47
C ILE A 141 3.97 -14.30 16.07
N ARG A 142 3.51 -13.26 16.76
CA ARG A 142 3.92 -11.87 16.49
C ARG A 142 5.41 -11.64 16.76
N GLU A 143 5.92 -12.15 17.88
CA GLU A 143 7.36 -12.05 18.22
C GLU A 143 8.23 -12.82 17.23
N ARG A 144 7.77 -13.99 16.80
CA ARG A 144 8.42 -14.79 15.76
C ARG A 144 8.44 -14.02 14.44
N GLN A 145 7.31 -13.46 14.01
CA GLN A 145 7.23 -12.66 12.78
C GLN A 145 8.16 -11.45 12.84
N ALA A 146 8.14 -10.68 13.93
CA ALA A 146 9.02 -9.52 14.10
C ALA A 146 10.52 -9.88 14.04
N LYS A 147 10.91 -11.04 14.60
CA LYS A 147 12.29 -11.55 14.49
C LYS A 147 12.64 -11.95 13.05
N GLY A 148 11.71 -12.59 12.35
CA GLY A 148 11.88 -12.94 10.94
C GLY A 148 12.01 -11.70 10.06
N ASP A 149 11.18 -10.68 10.26
CA ASP A 149 11.22 -9.43 9.50
C ASP A 149 12.55 -8.70 9.74
N ALA A 150 12.99 -8.60 11.00
CA ALA A 150 14.28 -8.00 11.33
C ALA A 150 15.45 -8.77 10.69
N PHE A 151 15.40 -10.11 10.68
CA PHE A 151 16.39 -10.94 10.00
C PHE A 151 16.40 -10.68 8.49
N ILE A 152 15.23 -10.66 7.84
CA ILE A 152 15.14 -10.36 6.40
C ILE A 152 15.69 -8.97 6.11
N ASP A 153 15.32 -7.95 6.88
CA ASP A 153 15.73 -6.57 6.63
C ASP A 153 17.25 -6.42 6.74
N THR A 154 17.85 -7.03 7.77
CA THR A 154 19.31 -7.07 7.93
C THR A 154 19.97 -7.83 6.77
N TRP A 155 19.45 -9.01 6.43
CA TRP A 155 19.99 -9.81 5.33
C TRP A 155 19.91 -9.07 3.99
N MET A 156 18.78 -8.43 3.69
CA MET A 156 18.58 -7.64 2.48
C MET A 156 19.56 -6.47 2.46
N GLN A 157 19.65 -5.68 3.52
CA GLN A 157 20.57 -4.55 3.60
C GLN A 157 22.03 -4.95 3.34
N GLU A 158 22.46 -6.11 3.83
CA GLU A 158 23.84 -6.60 3.67
C GLU A 158 24.12 -7.28 2.33
N ASN A 159 23.10 -7.85 1.67
CA ASN A 159 23.28 -8.77 0.55
C ASN A 159 22.60 -8.35 -0.76
N CYS A 160 21.57 -7.51 -0.70
CA CYS A 160 20.67 -7.25 -1.81
C CYS A 160 20.04 -5.86 -1.73
N LEU A 161 20.36 -4.99 -2.69
CA LEU A 161 19.68 -3.71 -2.87
C LEU A 161 18.91 -3.71 -4.19
N VAL A 162 17.65 -3.29 -4.14
CA VAL A 162 16.82 -3.04 -5.32
C VAL A 162 16.48 -1.56 -5.34
N ILE A 163 16.62 -0.92 -6.50
CA ILE A 163 16.38 0.51 -6.68
C ILE A 163 15.41 0.72 -7.84
N GLU A 164 14.41 1.57 -7.62
CA GLU A 164 13.54 2.03 -8.70
C GLU A 164 14.23 3.10 -9.53
N VAL A 165 14.15 2.96 -10.85
CA VAL A 165 14.73 3.89 -11.81
C VAL A 165 13.66 4.48 -12.69
N ASP A 166 13.77 5.78 -12.94
CA ASP A 166 12.97 6.45 -13.94
C ASP A 166 13.29 5.93 -15.36
N ALA A 167 12.53 6.42 -16.33
CA ALA A 167 12.76 6.08 -17.73
C ALA A 167 14.12 6.57 -18.25
N ASP A 168 14.75 7.54 -17.58
CA ASP A 168 15.92 8.27 -18.05
C ASP A 168 17.26 7.77 -17.51
N PHE A 169 17.25 6.90 -16.49
CA PHE A 169 18.43 6.27 -15.88
C PHE A 169 19.40 7.29 -15.27
N GLN A 170 18.94 8.49 -14.93
CA GLN A 170 19.84 9.59 -14.51
C GLN A 170 20.66 9.24 -13.26
N HIS A 171 20.06 8.48 -12.33
CA HIS A 171 20.67 8.18 -11.04
C HIS A 171 21.36 6.81 -10.95
N VAL A 172 21.23 5.94 -11.96
CA VAL A 172 21.75 4.56 -11.92
C VAL A 172 23.24 4.48 -11.60
N VAL A 173 24.04 5.36 -12.22
CA VAL A 173 25.49 5.40 -12.00
C VAL A 173 25.81 5.92 -10.60
N GLN A 174 25.09 6.93 -10.11
CA GLN A 174 25.29 7.50 -8.78
C GLN A 174 24.92 6.49 -7.68
N ASP A 175 23.80 5.79 -7.84
CA ASP A 175 23.34 4.75 -6.94
C ASP A 175 24.29 3.55 -6.92
N PHE A 176 24.80 3.15 -8.08
CA PHE A 176 25.85 2.14 -8.18
C PHE A 176 27.10 2.56 -7.40
N ILE A 177 27.59 3.79 -7.57
CA ILE A 177 28.75 4.30 -6.84
C ILE A 177 28.48 4.28 -5.34
N LYS A 178 27.32 4.77 -4.90
CA LYS A 178 26.92 4.81 -3.49
C LYS A 178 26.88 3.42 -2.87
N TYR A 179 26.35 2.42 -3.59
CA TYR A 179 26.34 1.04 -3.11
C TYR A 179 27.75 0.45 -3.09
N LYS A 180 28.55 0.69 -4.13
CA LYS A 180 29.94 0.23 -4.21
C LYS A 180 30.82 0.80 -3.09
N GLU A 181 30.60 2.03 -2.65
CA GLU A 181 31.34 2.66 -1.54
C GLU A 181 31.24 1.85 -0.23
N GLN A 182 30.22 1.00 -0.05
CA GLN A 182 30.14 0.10 1.12
C GLN A 182 31.28 -0.93 1.17
N PHE A 183 31.92 -1.19 0.03
CA PHE A 183 33.09 -2.07 -0.08
C PHE A 183 34.42 -1.32 0.01
N ARG A 184 34.40 -0.01 0.26
CA ARG A 184 35.62 0.78 0.41
C ARG A 184 36.39 0.33 1.66
N GLY A 185 37.68 0.04 1.49
CA GLY A 185 38.55 -0.43 2.56
C GLY A 185 38.53 -1.94 2.80
N VAL A 186 37.77 -2.72 2.02
CA VAL A 186 37.91 -4.18 1.98
C VAL A 186 39.26 -4.53 1.35
N SER A 187 39.99 -5.48 1.91
CA SER A 187 41.35 -5.85 1.47
C SER A 187 41.40 -6.57 0.13
N GLY A 188 40.31 -7.27 -0.24
CA GLY A 188 40.19 -8.01 -1.49
C GLY A 188 39.73 -7.14 -2.66
N ARG A 189 39.67 -7.76 -3.85
CA ARG A 189 39.17 -7.12 -5.05
C ARG A 189 37.65 -7.01 -5.01
N VAL A 190 37.12 -5.96 -5.63
CA VAL A 190 35.69 -5.82 -5.89
C VAL A 190 35.45 -6.11 -7.36
N LEU A 191 35.02 -7.34 -7.64
CA LEU A 191 34.66 -7.82 -8.96
C LEU A 191 33.20 -7.42 -9.23
N VAL A 192 32.92 -6.92 -10.43
CA VAL A 192 31.57 -6.49 -10.81
C VAL A 192 31.13 -7.21 -12.08
N LEU A 193 29.95 -7.83 -12.03
CA LEU A 193 29.31 -8.45 -13.18
C LEU A 193 27.97 -7.78 -13.44
N CYS A 194 27.83 -7.06 -14.55
CA CYS A 194 26.61 -6.38 -14.93
C CYS A 194 25.77 -7.26 -15.86
N GLY A 195 24.58 -7.69 -15.45
CA GLY A 195 23.61 -8.34 -16.32
C GLY A 195 22.90 -7.35 -17.23
N TYR A 196 22.82 -7.66 -18.53
CA TYR A 196 22.00 -6.94 -19.50
C TYR A 196 21.24 -7.96 -20.36
N ASP A 197 20.03 -8.31 -19.94
CA ASP A 197 19.19 -9.27 -20.66
C ASP A 197 18.30 -8.54 -21.68
N ALA A 198 18.67 -8.62 -22.98
CA ALA A 198 17.85 -8.11 -24.08
C ALA A 198 17.16 -9.22 -24.88
N THR A 199 16.97 -10.41 -24.28
CA THR A 199 16.26 -11.54 -24.90
C THR A 199 14.90 -11.10 -25.44
N VAL A 200 14.21 -10.22 -24.71
CA VAL A 200 13.03 -9.46 -25.18
C VAL A 200 13.44 -8.01 -25.39
N PHE A 201 13.28 -7.48 -26.60
CA PHE A 201 13.62 -6.09 -26.88
C PHE A 201 12.58 -5.12 -26.27
N PRO A 202 12.98 -4.10 -25.51
CA PRO A 202 12.06 -3.08 -24.98
C PRO A 202 11.42 -2.25 -26.09
N SER A 203 10.16 -1.86 -25.92
CA SER A 203 9.47 -0.97 -26.87
C SER A 203 10.05 0.45 -26.89
N ASN A 204 10.74 0.88 -25.83
CA ASN A 204 11.32 2.22 -25.71
C ASN A 204 12.82 2.22 -26.08
N ALA A 205 13.17 2.82 -27.22
CA ALA A 205 14.55 2.88 -27.70
C ALA A 205 15.45 3.89 -26.93
N THR A 206 14.86 4.91 -26.31
CA THR A 206 15.60 5.88 -25.47
C THR A 206 16.09 5.20 -24.20
N TYR A 207 15.21 4.43 -23.58
CA TYR A 207 15.52 3.57 -22.44
C TYR A 207 16.67 2.57 -22.71
N VAL A 208 16.64 1.91 -23.88
CA VAL A 208 17.72 1.00 -24.31
C VAL A 208 19.05 1.75 -24.44
N ARG A 209 19.05 2.95 -25.04
CA ARG A 209 20.27 3.75 -25.17
C ARG A 209 20.82 4.21 -23.82
N GLN A 210 19.98 4.74 -22.94
CA GLN A 210 20.38 5.22 -21.63
C GLN A 210 20.91 4.08 -20.74
N SER A 211 20.25 2.92 -20.75
CA SER A 211 20.73 1.72 -20.04
C SER A 211 22.09 1.23 -20.54
N ILE A 212 22.36 1.26 -21.86
CA ILE A 212 23.67 0.95 -22.43
C ILE A 212 24.73 1.98 -22.01
N THR A 213 24.40 3.27 -22.01
CA THR A 213 25.31 4.33 -21.54
C THR A 213 25.66 4.13 -20.06
N ALA A 214 24.68 3.80 -19.21
CA ALA A 214 24.89 3.49 -17.80
C ALA A 214 25.77 2.24 -17.63
N LEU A 215 25.48 1.16 -18.37
CA LEU A 215 26.31 -0.06 -18.41
C LEU A 215 27.75 0.28 -18.78
N ALA A 216 27.97 1.02 -19.86
CA ALA A 216 29.31 1.38 -20.31
C ALA A 216 30.06 2.24 -19.30
N THR A 217 29.36 3.19 -18.66
CA THR A 217 29.93 4.03 -17.60
C THR A 217 30.37 3.19 -16.41
N ILE A 218 29.54 2.23 -15.97
CA ILE A 218 29.89 1.31 -14.88
C ILE A 218 31.10 0.45 -15.28
N LEU A 219 31.08 -0.20 -16.44
CA LEU A 219 32.21 -1.03 -16.91
C LEU A 219 33.49 -0.21 -17.13
N GLY A 220 33.37 1.09 -17.42
CA GLY A 220 34.47 2.03 -17.55
C GLY A 220 35.15 2.40 -16.21
N MET A 221 34.62 1.97 -15.07
CA MET A 221 35.17 2.30 -13.73
C MET A 221 36.31 1.37 -13.28
N GLY A 222 36.54 0.22 -13.91
CA GLY A 222 37.63 -0.67 -13.52
C GLY A 222 37.83 -1.88 -14.42
N SER A 223 39.02 -2.45 -14.40
CA SER A 223 39.37 -3.66 -15.16
C SER A 223 38.73 -4.95 -14.62
N ASP A 224 38.26 -4.91 -13.38
CA ASP A 224 37.60 -6.03 -12.68
C ASP A 224 36.08 -6.09 -12.95
N PHE A 225 35.61 -5.38 -13.99
CA PHE A 225 34.21 -5.18 -14.30
C PHE A 225 33.90 -5.82 -15.66
N CYS A 226 32.84 -6.62 -15.73
CA CYS A 226 32.39 -7.27 -16.96
C CYS A 226 30.88 -7.17 -17.11
N GLY A 227 30.40 -7.09 -18.35
CA GLY A 227 28.98 -7.21 -18.67
C GLY A 227 28.64 -8.60 -19.20
N HIS A 228 27.51 -9.14 -18.80
CA HIS A 228 26.86 -10.29 -19.40
C HIS A 228 25.69 -9.79 -20.26
N TYR A 229 25.85 -9.82 -21.58
CA TYR A 229 24.81 -9.41 -22.52
C TYR A 229 24.15 -10.61 -23.17
N GLN A 230 22.84 -10.79 -22.94
CA GLN A 230 22.03 -11.77 -23.67
C GLN A 230 21.42 -11.11 -24.92
N VAL A 231 21.77 -11.63 -26.08
CA VAL A 231 21.37 -11.07 -27.38
C VAL A 231 19.87 -11.32 -27.62
N PRO A 232 19.14 -10.39 -28.28
CA PRO A 232 17.75 -10.61 -28.69
C PRO A 232 17.58 -11.92 -29.47
N VAL A 233 16.56 -12.68 -29.10
CA VAL A 233 16.20 -13.94 -29.77
C VAL A 233 14.91 -13.78 -30.56
N PHE A 234 14.74 -14.63 -31.58
CA PHE A 234 13.48 -14.69 -32.30
C PHE A 234 12.36 -15.18 -31.38
N GLN A 235 11.27 -14.42 -31.33
CA GLN A 235 10.06 -14.76 -30.57
C GLN A 235 8.87 -14.77 -31.52
N SER A 236 7.81 -15.51 -31.18
CA SER A 236 6.60 -15.58 -32.02
C SER A 236 5.95 -14.21 -32.29
N GLN A 237 6.18 -13.24 -31.40
CA GLN A 237 5.66 -11.88 -31.51
C GLN A 237 6.59 -10.92 -32.28
N THR A 238 7.84 -11.30 -32.56
CA THR A 238 8.84 -10.43 -33.19
C THR A 238 9.25 -10.98 -34.54
N THR A 239 9.13 -10.17 -35.61
CA THR A 239 9.58 -10.60 -36.94
C THR A 239 11.11 -10.73 -36.99
N MET A 240 11.62 -11.61 -37.86
CA MET A 240 13.08 -11.80 -38.02
C MET A 240 13.78 -10.47 -38.37
N SER A 241 13.18 -9.65 -39.25
CA SER A 241 13.71 -8.34 -39.61
C SER A 241 13.75 -7.37 -38.43
N ALA A 242 12.74 -7.39 -37.54
CA ALA A 242 12.73 -6.56 -36.35
C ALA A 242 13.81 -7.01 -35.36
N MET A 243 13.97 -8.32 -35.14
CA MET A 243 15.02 -8.87 -34.28
C MET A 243 16.41 -8.46 -34.76
N VAL A 244 16.71 -8.59 -36.07
CA VAL A 244 18.00 -8.17 -36.63
C VAL A 244 18.23 -6.66 -36.46
N LYS A 245 17.20 -5.83 -36.68
CA LYS A 245 17.27 -4.38 -36.48
C LYS A 245 17.58 -4.04 -35.02
N HIS A 246 16.88 -4.68 -34.08
CA HIS A 246 17.05 -4.49 -32.64
C HIS A 246 18.45 -4.90 -32.17
N ARG A 247 18.93 -6.05 -32.64
CA ARG A 247 20.28 -6.54 -32.36
C ARG A 247 21.35 -5.55 -32.84
N ARG A 248 21.27 -5.13 -34.10
CA ARG A 248 22.23 -4.16 -34.67
C ARG A 248 22.20 -2.84 -33.92
N LEU A 249 21.01 -2.33 -33.59
CA LEU A 249 20.86 -1.11 -32.81
C LEU A 249 21.59 -1.22 -31.46
N ILE A 250 21.47 -2.34 -30.74
CA ILE A 250 22.20 -2.53 -29.48
C ILE A 250 23.71 -2.67 -29.72
N GLU A 251 24.15 -3.51 -30.66
CA GLU A 251 25.56 -3.73 -30.97
C GLU A 251 26.28 -2.43 -31.39
N ASP A 252 25.64 -1.62 -32.25
CA ASP A 252 26.16 -0.32 -32.67
C ASP A 252 26.30 0.64 -31.49
N GLN A 253 25.34 0.64 -30.55
CA GLN A 253 25.41 1.45 -29.34
C GLN A 253 26.48 0.96 -28.36
N LEU A 254 26.68 -0.36 -28.22
CA LEU A 254 27.75 -0.93 -27.42
C LEU A 254 29.12 -0.50 -27.95
N ILE A 255 29.34 -0.59 -29.27
CA ILE A 255 30.58 -0.16 -29.94
C ILE A 255 30.78 1.35 -29.77
N ALA A 256 29.72 2.16 -29.97
CA ALA A 256 29.78 3.62 -29.80
C ALA A 256 30.20 4.02 -28.37
N ASN A 257 29.81 3.23 -27.37
CA ASN A 257 30.20 3.38 -25.98
C ASN A 257 31.50 2.62 -25.61
N LYS A 258 32.32 2.27 -26.61
CA LYS A 258 33.63 1.59 -26.45
C LYS A 258 33.55 0.24 -25.72
N LEU A 259 32.42 -0.45 -25.76
CA LEU A 259 32.31 -1.81 -25.23
C LEU A 259 32.73 -2.83 -26.30
N SER A 260 33.65 -3.73 -25.94
CA SER A 260 34.09 -4.82 -26.81
C SER A 260 32.99 -5.88 -26.90
N ILE A 261 32.58 -6.19 -28.13
CA ILE A 261 31.61 -7.25 -28.43
C ILE A 261 32.25 -8.55 -28.97
N VAL A 262 33.59 -8.64 -28.90
CA VAL A 262 34.35 -9.76 -29.50
C VAL A 262 34.21 -11.05 -28.68
N ASN A 263 33.97 -10.95 -27.37
CA ASN A 263 33.93 -12.10 -26.45
C ASN A 263 32.56 -12.81 -26.48
N SER A 264 32.13 -13.29 -27.65
CA SER A 264 30.86 -14.00 -27.78
C SER A 264 30.96 -15.43 -27.24
N PHE A 265 29.90 -15.89 -26.58
CA PHE A 265 29.79 -17.28 -26.11
C PHE A 265 28.36 -17.81 -26.29
N GLN A 266 28.20 -19.13 -26.20
CA GLN A 266 26.89 -19.80 -26.30
C GLN A 266 26.36 -20.22 -24.92
N LEU A 267 25.21 -19.71 -24.51
CA LEU A 267 24.46 -20.23 -23.37
C LEU A 267 23.63 -21.43 -23.82
N LEU A 268 23.93 -22.61 -23.29
CA LEU A 268 23.33 -23.89 -23.66
C LEU A 268 22.29 -24.29 -22.61
N TYR A 269 21.04 -24.45 -23.02
CA TYR A 269 19.93 -24.83 -22.14
C TYR A 269 19.72 -26.36 -22.14
N SER A 270 19.38 -26.94 -20.98
CA SER A 270 18.78 -28.27 -20.86
C SER A 270 17.27 -28.15 -20.64
N LYS A 271 16.53 -29.07 -21.27
CA LYS A 271 15.07 -29.14 -21.27
C LYS A 271 14.55 -30.38 -20.56
N GLU A 272 15.20 -30.79 -19.48
CA GLU A 272 14.86 -32.02 -18.75
C GLU A 272 13.42 -31.99 -18.22
N GLU A 273 12.95 -30.81 -17.80
CA GLU A 273 11.59 -30.59 -17.28
C GLU A 273 10.62 -30.02 -18.33
N SER A 274 11.07 -29.77 -19.56
CA SER A 274 10.23 -29.14 -20.58
C SER A 274 9.38 -30.16 -21.32
N THR A 275 8.14 -29.77 -21.65
CA THR A 275 7.28 -30.61 -22.49
C THR A 275 7.81 -30.67 -23.92
N ALA A 276 7.44 -31.72 -24.67
CA ALA A 276 7.77 -31.82 -26.11
C ALA A 276 7.21 -30.67 -26.97
N ARG A 277 6.29 -29.84 -26.41
CA ARG A 277 5.75 -28.64 -27.05
C ARG A 277 6.60 -27.39 -26.85
N ASP A 278 7.63 -27.44 -26.01
CA ASP A 278 8.53 -26.31 -25.80
C ASP A 278 9.44 -26.11 -27.01
N THR A 279 9.13 -25.10 -27.83
CA THR A 279 9.87 -24.74 -29.05
C THR A 279 11.01 -23.74 -28.81
N ARG A 280 11.31 -23.36 -27.56
CA ARG A 280 12.42 -22.43 -27.25
C ARG A 280 13.75 -22.98 -27.77
N ALA A 281 14.68 -22.11 -28.16
CA ALA A 281 16.01 -22.57 -28.59
C ALA A 281 16.76 -23.23 -27.42
N LEU A 282 17.51 -24.30 -27.69
CA LEU A 282 18.40 -24.95 -26.71
C LEU A 282 19.73 -24.20 -26.54
N SER A 283 19.92 -23.12 -27.29
CA SER A 283 21.10 -22.28 -27.17
C SER A 283 20.74 -20.83 -27.43
N GLN A 284 21.43 -19.92 -26.76
CA GLN A 284 21.33 -18.49 -26.98
C GLN A 284 22.73 -17.88 -27.07
N GLN A 285 22.94 -17.01 -28.05
CA GLN A 285 24.17 -16.25 -28.16
C GLN A 285 24.20 -15.18 -27.06
N CYS A 286 25.33 -15.09 -26.37
CA CYS A 286 25.62 -14.07 -25.38
C CYS A 286 26.97 -13.42 -25.68
N ILE A 287 27.24 -12.28 -25.06
CA ILE A 287 28.49 -11.54 -25.21
C ILE A 287 29.02 -11.13 -23.84
N GLY A 288 30.30 -11.43 -23.58
CA GLY A 288 31.05 -10.88 -22.46
C GLY A 288 31.56 -9.48 -22.80
N LEU A 289 30.93 -8.46 -22.24
CA LEU A 289 31.28 -7.07 -22.50
C LEU A 289 32.41 -6.62 -21.58
N VAL A 290 33.46 -6.07 -22.19
CA VAL A 290 34.55 -5.41 -21.48
C VAL A 290 34.72 -4.02 -22.06
N HIS A 291 34.95 -3.02 -21.21
CA HIS A 291 35.18 -1.66 -21.68
C HIS A 291 36.55 -1.56 -22.36
N GLY A 292 36.65 -0.90 -23.50
CA GLY A 292 37.87 -0.83 -24.33
C GLY A 292 39.07 -0.14 -23.66
N ASN A 293 38.86 0.52 -22.52
CA ASN A 293 39.93 1.07 -21.67
C ASN A 293 40.65 -0.03 -20.86
N PHE A 294 40.06 -1.23 -20.74
CA PHE A 294 40.58 -2.34 -19.95
C PHE A 294 40.68 -3.62 -20.79
N PRO A 295 41.55 -3.65 -21.81
CA PRO A 295 41.71 -4.82 -22.67
C PRO A 295 42.13 -6.07 -21.88
N ASP A 296 42.80 -5.90 -20.73
CA ASP A 296 43.28 -6.97 -19.86
C ASP A 296 42.34 -7.22 -18.66
N SER A 297 41.02 -7.20 -18.89
CA SER A 297 40.05 -7.46 -17.82
C SER A 297 40.23 -8.86 -17.22
N SER A 298 40.18 -8.94 -15.88
CA SER A 298 40.31 -10.21 -15.15
C SER A 298 39.22 -11.23 -15.53
N TRP A 299 38.06 -10.76 -16.00
CA TRP A 299 36.96 -11.59 -16.46
C TRP A 299 37.25 -12.33 -17.77
N LEU A 300 38.22 -11.89 -18.58
CA LEU A 300 38.63 -12.60 -19.80
C LEU A 300 39.22 -13.98 -19.50
N ALA A 301 39.72 -14.19 -18.28
CA ALA A 301 40.17 -15.50 -17.80
C ALA A 301 39.02 -16.40 -17.30
N SER A 302 37.79 -15.89 -17.19
CA SER A 302 36.64 -16.69 -16.76
C SER A 302 36.41 -17.86 -17.73
N ARG A 303 36.02 -19.01 -17.18
CA ARG A 303 35.82 -20.23 -17.97
C ARG A 303 34.82 -20.01 -19.11
N VAL A 304 33.77 -19.22 -18.87
CA VAL A 304 32.72 -18.94 -19.86
C VAL A 304 33.29 -18.25 -21.10
N LEU A 305 34.15 -17.24 -20.92
CA LEU A 305 34.73 -16.49 -22.03
C LEU A 305 35.86 -17.27 -22.72
N VAL A 306 36.63 -18.06 -21.97
CA VAL A 306 37.70 -18.91 -22.52
C VAL A 306 37.13 -20.08 -23.33
N GLU A 307 36.12 -20.78 -22.82
CA GLU A 307 35.52 -21.93 -23.50
C GLU A 307 34.54 -21.52 -24.61
N GLY A 308 34.08 -20.26 -24.62
CA GLY A 308 33.08 -19.78 -25.57
C GLY A 308 31.70 -20.42 -25.40
N LYS A 309 31.43 -21.05 -24.25
CA LYS A 309 30.14 -21.67 -23.92
C LYS A 309 29.88 -21.70 -22.42
N LEU A 310 28.60 -21.75 -22.07
CA LEU A 310 28.11 -21.92 -20.71
C LEU A 310 26.93 -22.91 -20.72
N GLY A 311 27.04 -24.01 -19.98
CA GLY A 311 25.97 -25.00 -19.82
C GLY A 311 26.40 -26.45 -20.06
N PRO A 312 25.45 -27.40 -20.08
CA PRO A 312 24.01 -27.18 -20.12
C PRO A 312 23.46 -26.57 -18.81
N VAL A 313 22.51 -25.62 -18.92
CA VAL A 313 21.83 -24.98 -17.78
C VAL A 313 20.33 -25.28 -17.85
N PRO A 314 19.68 -25.64 -16.73
CA PRO A 314 18.25 -25.95 -16.73
C PRO A 314 17.45 -24.73 -17.19
N LEU A 315 16.62 -24.94 -18.21
CA LEU A 315 15.72 -23.93 -18.72
C LEU A 315 14.53 -23.78 -17.78
N LEU A 316 14.36 -22.57 -17.22
CA LEU A 316 13.26 -22.36 -16.28
C LEU A 316 11.88 -22.52 -16.97
N PRO A 317 10.95 -23.27 -16.37
CA PRO A 317 9.56 -23.35 -16.82
C PRO A 317 8.85 -21.99 -16.74
N PHE A 318 7.93 -21.71 -17.68
CA PHE A 318 7.21 -20.43 -17.73
C PHE A 318 6.40 -20.11 -16.48
N ASN A 319 5.81 -21.12 -15.83
CA ASN A 319 5.05 -20.97 -14.59
C ASN A 319 5.91 -20.61 -13.37
N GLN A 320 7.24 -20.64 -13.51
CA GLN A 320 8.17 -20.20 -12.48
C GLN A 320 8.68 -18.76 -12.70
N PHE A 321 8.36 -18.15 -13.83
CA PHE A 321 8.64 -16.73 -14.06
C PHE A 321 7.69 -15.87 -13.24
N LEU A 322 8.27 -14.97 -12.44
CA LEU A 322 7.50 -13.94 -11.77
C LEU A 322 6.80 -13.06 -12.80
N GLY A 323 5.53 -12.73 -12.56
CA GLY A 323 4.78 -11.85 -13.44
C GLY A 323 4.56 -12.41 -14.85
N TYR A 324 4.68 -13.74 -15.04
CA TYR A 324 4.27 -14.37 -16.29
C TYR A 324 2.80 -14.05 -16.57
N ASP A 325 2.56 -13.37 -17.68
CA ASP A 325 1.25 -13.31 -18.31
C ASP A 325 1.38 -13.80 -19.76
N ASP A 326 0.28 -14.29 -20.33
CA ASP A 326 0.27 -14.85 -21.69
C ASP A 326 0.60 -13.83 -22.79
N THR A 327 0.61 -12.54 -22.45
CA THR A 327 0.88 -11.43 -23.37
C THR A 327 2.37 -11.05 -23.40
N THR A 328 3.07 -11.14 -22.27
CA THR A 328 4.46 -10.67 -22.09
C THR A 328 5.50 -11.76 -22.31
N ARG A 329 5.09 -13.04 -22.29
CA ARG A 329 5.88 -14.26 -22.63
C ARG A 329 7.39 -14.07 -22.47
N PRO A 330 7.93 -14.17 -21.24
CA PRO A 330 9.34 -13.94 -20.99
C PRO A 330 10.22 -14.91 -21.78
N GLY A 331 11.46 -14.48 -22.08
CA GLY A 331 12.43 -15.31 -22.77
C GLY A 331 12.88 -16.54 -21.97
N ALA A 332 13.68 -17.41 -22.60
CA ALA A 332 14.41 -18.46 -21.90
C ALA A 332 15.32 -17.84 -20.82
N SER A 333 15.38 -18.44 -19.63
CA SER A 333 16.11 -17.86 -18.49
C SER A 333 16.79 -18.94 -17.65
N ALA A 334 18.03 -18.67 -17.23
CA ALA A 334 18.89 -19.59 -16.47
C ALA A 334 19.89 -18.85 -15.56
N HIS A 335 19.37 -17.93 -14.76
CA HIS A 335 20.12 -16.90 -14.05
C HIS A 335 21.16 -17.44 -13.05
N LYS A 336 20.82 -18.48 -12.28
CA LYS A 336 21.71 -19.07 -11.26
C LYS A 336 22.96 -19.69 -11.87
N GLN A 337 22.79 -20.45 -12.94
CA GLN A 337 23.90 -21.13 -13.59
C GLN A 337 24.77 -20.15 -14.40
N VAL A 338 24.20 -19.05 -14.88
CA VAL A 338 24.98 -17.93 -15.43
C VAL A 338 25.94 -17.39 -14.38
N LEU A 339 25.46 -17.05 -13.18
CA LEU A 339 26.30 -16.56 -12.09
C LEU A 339 27.39 -17.57 -11.73
N GLN A 340 27.03 -18.83 -11.51
CA GLN A 340 27.98 -19.89 -11.17
C GLN A 340 29.00 -20.16 -12.27
N GLY A 341 28.58 -20.07 -13.53
CA GLY A 341 29.44 -20.24 -14.70
C GLY A 341 30.52 -19.17 -14.77
N PHE A 342 30.14 -17.90 -14.61
CA PHE A 342 31.09 -16.78 -14.56
C PHE A 342 32.04 -16.87 -13.38
N MET A 343 31.56 -17.33 -12.22
CA MET A 343 32.42 -17.58 -11.05
C MET A 343 33.35 -18.78 -11.25
N SER A 344 32.96 -19.77 -12.06
CA SER A 344 33.79 -20.94 -12.31
C SER A 344 35.07 -20.57 -13.07
N GLY A 345 36.21 -21.02 -12.55
CA GLY A 345 37.53 -20.79 -13.17
C GLY A 345 38.18 -19.46 -12.80
N MET A 346 37.50 -18.61 -12.02
CA MET A 346 38.13 -17.44 -11.41
C MET A 346 38.81 -17.82 -10.09
N ASP A 347 39.98 -17.23 -9.86
CA ASP A 347 40.71 -17.36 -8.59
C ASP A 347 40.19 -16.32 -7.59
N PHE A 348 39.14 -16.66 -6.85
CA PHE A 348 38.57 -15.82 -5.80
C PHE A 348 39.35 -15.98 -4.49
N ARG A 349 39.79 -14.86 -3.94
CA ARG A 349 40.31 -14.80 -2.57
C ARG A 349 39.16 -14.76 -1.58
N ALA A 350 39.41 -15.18 -0.34
CA ALA A 350 38.41 -15.15 0.73
C ALA A 350 37.90 -13.73 1.05
N ASP A 351 38.71 -12.71 0.78
CA ASP A 351 38.37 -11.30 0.97
C ASP A 351 37.85 -10.61 -0.28
N ASP A 352 37.83 -11.27 -1.44
CA ASP A 352 37.21 -10.72 -2.65
C ASP A 352 35.70 -10.52 -2.43
N ARG A 353 35.13 -9.56 -3.15
CA ARG A 353 33.70 -9.26 -3.18
C ARG A 353 33.23 -9.32 -4.62
N LEU A 354 32.08 -9.94 -4.85
CA LEU A 354 31.48 -10.01 -6.17
C LEU A 354 30.14 -9.29 -6.13
N LEU A 355 30.03 -8.19 -6.87
CA LEU A 355 28.78 -7.45 -7.03
C LEU A 355 28.14 -7.78 -8.36
N PHE A 356 26.96 -8.39 -8.32
CA PHE A 356 26.12 -8.54 -9.50
C PHE A 356 25.20 -7.32 -9.64
N VAL A 357 25.26 -6.64 -10.78
CA VAL A 357 24.44 -5.47 -11.08
C VAL A 357 23.44 -5.85 -12.17
N ASP A 358 22.17 -5.99 -11.82
CA ASP A 358 21.12 -6.31 -12.79
C ASP A 358 20.62 -5.01 -13.43
N LEU A 359 21.07 -4.75 -14.65
CA LEU A 359 20.65 -3.61 -15.44
C LEU A 359 19.49 -4.02 -16.35
N VAL A 360 18.51 -3.13 -16.41
CA VAL A 360 17.35 -3.32 -17.27
C VAL A 360 17.81 -3.28 -18.75
N PRO A 361 17.19 -4.06 -19.66
CA PRO A 361 15.78 -4.41 -19.67
C PRO A 361 15.34 -5.70 -18.96
N ASN A 362 16.17 -6.29 -18.11
CA ASN A 362 15.81 -7.49 -17.38
C ASN A 362 14.50 -7.30 -16.59
N ARG A 363 13.49 -8.10 -16.95
CA ARG A 363 12.19 -8.08 -16.27
C ARG A 363 12.25 -9.12 -15.17
N PHE A 364 11.78 -8.75 -13.99
CA PHE A 364 11.51 -9.66 -12.86
C PHE A 364 12.71 -10.11 -11.99
N CYS A 365 13.91 -9.54 -12.17
CA CYS A 365 15.08 -9.72 -11.28
C CYS A 365 15.27 -11.18 -10.81
N GLU A 366 15.19 -12.07 -11.77
CA GLU A 366 15.48 -13.48 -11.56
C GLU A 366 16.95 -13.69 -11.14
N PHE A 367 17.86 -12.77 -11.51
CA PHE A 367 19.20 -12.74 -10.94
C PHE A 367 19.21 -12.43 -9.44
N GLY A 368 18.36 -11.53 -8.93
CA GLY A 368 18.28 -11.26 -7.49
C GLY A 368 17.83 -12.48 -6.70
N ARG A 369 16.86 -13.25 -7.22
CA ARG A 369 16.47 -14.55 -6.66
C ARG A 369 17.63 -15.54 -6.69
N ALA A 370 18.32 -15.64 -7.81
CA ALA A 370 19.47 -16.53 -7.95
C ALA A 370 20.61 -16.17 -6.99
N VAL A 371 20.92 -14.88 -6.81
CA VAL A 371 21.90 -14.42 -5.82
C VAL A 371 21.45 -14.79 -4.40
N ALA A 372 20.18 -14.57 -4.07
CA ALA A 372 19.64 -14.96 -2.76
C ALA A 372 19.77 -16.46 -2.52
N GLU A 373 19.40 -17.30 -3.49
CA GLU A 373 19.56 -18.76 -3.37
C GLU A 373 21.02 -19.18 -3.18
N ILE A 374 21.96 -18.59 -3.94
CA ILE A 374 23.39 -18.90 -3.81
C ILE A 374 23.90 -18.49 -2.42
N ARG A 375 23.53 -17.29 -1.95
CA ARG A 375 23.99 -16.74 -0.66
C ARG A 375 23.37 -17.42 0.55
N LEU A 376 22.11 -17.85 0.45
CA LEU A 376 21.44 -18.61 1.51
C LEU A 376 21.97 -20.05 1.58
N ALA A 377 22.35 -20.64 0.45
CA ALA A 377 23.00 -21.96 0.41
C ALA A 377 24.48 -21.91 0.86
N ASP A 378 25.18 -20.83 0.54
CA ASP A 378 26.57 -20.58 0.93
C ASP A 378 26.73 -19.17 1.53
N PRO A 379 26.62 -19.05 2.87
CA PRO A 379 26.84 -17.80 3.59
C PRO A 379 28.28 -17.27 3.51
N ALA A 380 29.25 -18.04 2.99
CA ALA A 380 30.61 -17.55 2.73
C ALA A 380 30.77 -16.95 1.33
N SER A 381 29.81 -17.15 0.42
CA SER A 381 29.88 -16.63 -0.95
C SER A 381 30.07 -15.10 -0.97
N PRO A 382 31.02 -14.59 -1.79
CA PRO A 382 31.32 -13.15 -1.87
C PRO A 382 30.25 -12.35 -2.61
N LEU A 383 29.21 -13.03 -3.14
CA LEU A 383 28.22 -12.48 -4.04
C LEU A 383 27.26 -11.50 -3.34
N ARG A 384 26.99 -10.38 -3.99
CA ARG A 384 26.06 -9.32 -3.57
C ARG A 384 25.23 -8.89 -4.77
N TYR A 385 24.04 -8.37 -4.53
CA TYR A 385 23.10 -8.01 -5.59
C TYR A 385 22.73 -6.52 -5.53
N LEU A 386 22.78 -5.87 -6.70
CA LEU A 386 22.20 -4.55 -6.94
C LEU A 386 21.31 -4.63 -8.18
N GLY A 387 20.00 -4.50 -8.00
CA GLY A 387 19.04 -4.53 -9.10
C GLY A 387 18.39 -3.19 -9.35
N PHE A 388 18.23 -2.83 -10.63
CA PHE A 388 17.49 -1.65 -11.03
C PHE A 388 16.15 -2.06 -11.65
N VAL A 389 15.05 -1.41 -11.25
CA VAL A 389 13.69 -1.73 -11.71
C VAL A 389 13.04 -0.48 -12.27
N LYS A 390 12.54 -0.54 -13.50
CA LYS A 390 11.87 0.60 -14.11
C LYS A 390 10.57 0.93 -13.36
N THR A 391 10.40 2.19 -12.97
CA THR A 391 9.12 2.74 -12.53
C THR A 391 8.13 2.74 -13.70
N LYS A 392 6.89 2.30 -13.48
CA LYS A 392 5.87 2.32 -14.54
C LYS A 392 5.46 3.76 -14.86
N ASP A 393 5.36 4.08 -16.15
CA ASP A 393 5.06 5.42 -16.66
C ASP A 393 3.58 5.86 -16.40
N SER A 394 2.73 5.03 -15.77
CA SER A 394 1.26 5.18 -15.78
C SER A 394 0.54 5.14 -14.42
N GLY A 395 1.24 5.29 -13.28
CA GLY A 395 0.60 5.18 -11.96
C GLY A 395 0.13 3.76 -11.60
N GLU A 396 0.39 2.78 -12.48
CA GLU A 396 0.29 1.37 -12.14
C GLU A 396 1.34 0.98 -11.08
N PRO A 397 1.04 -0.01 -10.22
CA PRO A 397 2.01 -0.52 -9.27
C PRO A 397 3.27 -0.98 -10.00
N SER A 398 4.41 -0.40 -9.61
CA SER A 398 5.72 -0.83 -10.06
C SER A 398 5.97 -2.30 -9.70
N ALA A 399 6.66 -3.02 -10.58
CA ALA A 399 7.11 -4.39 -10.30
C ALA A 399 8.10 -4.47 -9.14
N PHE A 400 8.61 -3.31 -8.67
CA PHE A 400 9.52 -3.21 -7.53
C PHE A 400 9.00 -3.91 -6.27
N LYS A 401 7.74 -3.70 -5.90
CA LYS A 401 7.17 -4.30 -4.69
C LYS A 401 7.11 -5.82 -4.81
N ASP A 402 6.61 -6.32 -5.93
CA ASP A 402 6.52 -7.76 -6.21
C ASP A 402 7.91 -8.40 -6.19
N LEU A 403 8.88 -7.67 -6.73
CA LEU A 403 10.24 -8.14 -6.79
C LEU A 403 10.90 -8.23 -5.42
N VAL A 404 10.86 -7.14 -4.66
CA VAL A 404 11.38 -7.10 -3.30
C VAL A 404 10.70 -8.19 -2.48
N ASN A 405 9.38 -8.36 -2.60
CA ASN A 405 8.64 -9.41 -1.92
C ASN A 405 9.07 -10.82 -2.32
N SER A 406 9.41 -11.06 -3.60
CA SER A 406 9.87 -12.38 -4.02
C SER A 406 11.22 -12.74 -3.41
N VAL A 407 12.19 -11.81 -3.42
CA VAL A 407 13.49 -12.04 -2.77
C VAL A 407 13.32 -12.20 -1.27
N ARG A 408 12.52 -11.33 -0.63
CA ARG A 408 12.20 -11.43 0.81
C ARG A 408 11.56 -12.77 1.16
N SER A 409 10.68 -13.30 0.30
CA SER A 409 10.03 -14.59 0.52
C SER A 409 11.04 -15.75 0.54
N LYS A 410 12.06 -15.72 -0.35
CA LYS A 410 13.15 -16.70 -0.33
C LYS A 410 13.98 -16.65 0.95
N VAL A 411 14.29 -15.43 1.41
CA VAL A 411 15.02 -15.22 2.67
C VAL A 411 14.17 -15.67 3.87
N TRP A 412 12.86 -15.44 3.84
CA TRP A 412 11.93 -15.91 4.85
C TRP A 412 11.84 -17.44 4.89
N GLU A 413 11.71 -18.12 3.74
CA GLU A 413 11.69 -19.58 3.64
C GLU A 413 12.96 -20.20 4.27
N HIS A 414 14.11 -19.58 4.00
CA HIS A 414 15.38 -19.99 4.61
C HIS A 414 15.40 -19.74 6.11
N TRP A 415 14.99 -18.55 6.57
CA TRP A 415 14.92 -18.23 7.99
C TRP A 415 13.98 -19.20 8.73
N ASP A 416 12.78 -19.42 8.20
CA ASP A 416 11.72 -20.27 8.76
C ASP A 416 12.13 -21.76 8.87
N SER A 417 13.08 -22.20 8.04
CA SER A 417 13.69 -23.54 8.09
C SER A 417 15.01 -23.59 8.87
N SER A 418 15.58 -22.44 9.25
CA SER A 418 16.84 -22.37 9.98
C SER A 418 16.67 -22.72 11.47
N THR A 419 17.76 -23.17 12.10
CA THR A 419 17.81 -23.35 13.57
C THR A 419 17.80 -22.04 14.34
N MET A 420 17.96 -20.90 13.66
CA MET A 420 17.87 -19.57 14.26
C MET A 420 16.44 -19.09 14.42
N ALA A 421 15.49 -19.64 13.64
CA ALA A 421 14.09 -19.31 13.81
C ALA A 421 13.53 -19.94 15.09
N PRO A 422 12.74 -19.19 15.87
CA PRO A 422 11.95 -19.79 16.95
C PRO A 422 11.03 -20.90 16.41
N PRO A 423 10.73 -21.94 17.21
CA PRO A 423 9.79 -22.99 16.86
C PRO A 423 8.47 -22.46 16.26
N LYS A 424 7.97 -23.13 15.20
CA LYS A 424 6.72 -22.75 14.50
C LYS A 424 5.52 -22.76 15.43
N THR A 425 5.47 -23.73 16.32
CA THR A 425 4.48 -23.83 17.38
C THR A 425 5.14 -23.52 18.72
N ARG A 426 4.43 -22.82 19.59
CA ARG A 426 4.85 -22.72 20.99
C ARG A 426 4.84 -24.14 21.58
N PRO A 427 5.89 -24.58 22.31
CA PRO A 427 5.84 -25.84 23.05
C PRO A 427 4.60 -25.84 23.95
N ARG A 428 3.70 -26.79 23.72
CA ARG A 428 2.46 -26.92 24.50
C ARG A 428 2.73 -27.74 25.75
N GLU A 429 2.18 -27.30 26.86
CA GLU A 429 1.87 -28.17 28.00
C GLU A 429 0.43 -28.66 27.76
N ASP A 430 0.20 -29.97 27.83
CA ASP A 430 -1.00 -30.64 27.30
C ASP A 430 -2.31 -30.20 27.98
N ALA A 431 -3.32 -29.85 27.16
CA ALA A 431 -4.70 -30.37 27.22
C ALA A 431 -5.58 -29.62 26.20
N ALA A 432 -6.41 -30.35 25.44
CA ALA A 432 -7.52 -29.77 24.68
C ALA A 432 -8.82 -30.45 25.10
N ALA A 433 -9.75 -29.68 25.66
CA ALA A 433 -11.10 -30.14 26.01
C ALA A 433 -12.08 -29.84 24.86
N ALA A 434 -12.98 -30.78 24.59
CA ALA A 434 -14.09 -30.60 23.65
C ALA A 434 -15.18 -29.68 24.24
N ALA A 435 -15.93 -29.00 23.37
CA ALA A 435 -17.04 -28.12 23.79
C ALA A 435 -18.20 -28.92 24.43
N PRO A 436 -18.86 -28.38 25.47
CA PRO A 436 -19.97 -29.05 26.16
C PRO A 436 -21.29 -28.91 25.40
N SER A 437 -22.22 -29.84 25.64
CA SER A 437 -23.62 -29.69 25.22
C SER A 437 -24.43 -28.93 26.29
N LEU A 438 -24.98 -27.76 25.95
CA LEU A 438 -25.83 -26.94 26.82
C LEU A 438 -27.30 -27.00 26.35
N GLN A 439 -28.27 -26.81 27.26
CA GLN A 439 -29.71 -27.00 26.97
C GLN A 439 -30.45 -25.72 26.55
N LEU A 440 -30.10 -24.57 27.11
CA LEU A 440 -30.69 -23.25 26.85
C LEU A 440 -29.62 -22.21 26.45
N LEU A 441 -28.43 -22.25 27.04
CA LEU A 441 -27.33 -21.35 26.68
C LEU A 441 -26.65 -21.82 25.38
N ALA A 442 -26.29 -20.88 24.51
CA ALA A 442 -25.54 -21.19 23.29
C ALA A 442 -24.03 -21.11 23.56
N PHE A 443 -23.21 -21.86 22.82
CA PHE A 443 -21.75 -21.74 22.86
C PHE A 443 -21.25 -21.26 21.49
N GLN A 444 -20.64 -20.07 21.43
CA GLN A 444 -20.13 -19.45 20.21
C GLN A 444 -18.72 -18.92 20.43
N ASP A 445 -17.83 -19.18 19.48
CA ASP A 445 -16.43 -18.71 19.50
C ASP A 445 -15.68 -19.05 20.80
N GLY A 446 -15.94 -20.23 21.35
CA GLY A 446 -15.32 -20.69 22.59
C GLY A 446 -15.88 -20.05 23.85
N ARG A 447 -17.08 -19.44 23.81
CA ARG A 447 -17.70 -18.78 24.97
C ARG A 447 -19.20 -19.05 25.04
N PRO A 448 -19.79 -19.07 26.24
CA PRO A 448 -21.23 -19.13 26.39
C PRO A 448 -21.87 -17.78 25.99
N VAL A 449 -23.05 -17.84 25.37
CA VAL A 449 -23.86 -16.70 24.94
C VAL A 449 -25.27 -16.89 25.48
N PHE A 450 -25.80 -15.86 26.14
CA PHE A 450 -27.18 -15.82 26.63
C PHE A 450 -28.14 -15.46 25.49
N PRO A 451 -29.10 -16.33 25.10
CA PRO A 451 -30.02 -16.02 24.00
C PRO A 451 -30.96 -14.86 24.31
N GLU A 452 -31.06 -13.88 23.41
CA GLU A 452 -31.91 -12.69 23.58
C GLU A 452 -33.42 -13.04 23.64
N VAL A 453 -33.79 -14.19 23.08
CA VAL A 453 -35.16 -14.73 23.15
C VAL A 453 -35.60 -14.99 24.59
N LEU A 454 -34.70 -15.36 25.50
CA LEU A 454 -35.03 -15.57 26.91
C LEU A 454 -35.39 -14.24 27.60
N ARG A 455 -34.70 -13.15 27.26
CA ARG A 455 -34.91 -11.81 27.85
C ARG A 455 -36.22 -11.17 27.38
N SER A 456 -36.53 -11.33 26.10
CA SER A 456 -37.73 -10.74 25.48
C SER A 456 -39.03 -11.53 25.74
N ARG A 457 -38.95 -12.68 26.40
CA ARG A 457 -40.10 -13.61 26.53
C ARG A 457 -41.14 -13.16 27.55
N PHE A 458 -40.71 -12.58 28.67
CA PHE A 458 -41.61 -12.11 29.72
C PHE A 458 -41.81 -10.60 29.58
N PRO A 459 -43.04 -10.06 29.73
CA PRO A 459 -43.25 -8.62 29.66
C PRO A 459 -42.44 -7.88 30.71
N VAL A 460 -41.81 -6.77 30.31
CA VAL A 460 -41.04 -5.91 31.21
C VAL A 460 -41.93 -5.48 32.39
N GLY A 461 -41.47 -5.73 33.62
CA GLY A 461 -42.19 -5.41 34.85
C GLY A 461 -42.91 -6.59 35.52
N THR A 462 -42.92 -7.78 34.91
CA THR A 462 -43.43 -9.01 35.55
C THR A 462 -42.40 -9.61 36.52
N ALA A 463 -42.84 -10.41 37.50
CA ALA A 463 -41.96 -11.09 38.45
C ALA A 463 -41.02 -12.07 37.75
N GLU A 464 -41.52 -12.72 36.69
CA GLU A 464 -40.82 -13.63 35.80
C GLU A 464 -39.69 -12.92 35.04
N HIS A 465 -39.94 -11.73 34.48
CA HIS A 465 -38.92 -10.92 33.82
C HIS A 465 -37.82 -10.49 34.81
N ALA A 466 -38.18 -10.13 36.04
CA ALA A 466 -37.21 -9.78 37.07
C ALA A 466 -36.30 -10.97 37.44
N GLU A 467 -36.84 -12.19 37.49
CA GLU A 467 -36.07 -13.40 37.77
C GLU A 467 -35.12 -13.76 36.61
N VAL A 468 -35.59 -13.68 35.35
CA VAL A 468 -34.73 -13.92 34.17
C VAL A 468 -33.62 -12.88 34.07
N GLU A 469 -33.91 -11.60 34.32
CA GLU A 469 -32.84 -10.59 34.30
C GLU A 469 -31.87 -10.73 35.48
N THR A 470 -32.33 -11.24 36.62
CA THR A 470 -31.40 -11.60 37.71
C THR A 470 -30.45 -12.72 37.28
N MET A 471 -30.92 -13.72 36.50
CA MET A 471 -30.05 -14.76 35.94
C MET A 471 -29.13 -14.24 34.83
N PHE A 472 -29.61 -13.32 34.00
CA PHE A 472 -28.80 -12.67 32.97
C PHE A 472 -27.67 -11.84 33.59
N GLU A 473 -27.94 -11.05 34.63
CA GLU A 473 -26.92 -10.30 35.34
C GLU A 473 -25.91 -11.23 36.05
N LYS A 474 -26.37 -12.33 36.66
CA LYS A 474 -25.47 -13.38 37.19
C LYS A 474 -24.59 -14.01 36.10
N PHE A 475 -25.18 -14.28 34.92
CA PHE A 475 -24.45 -14.80 33.77
C PHE A 475 -23.39 -13.79 33.29
N LYS A 476 -23.75 -12.51 33.18
CA LYS A 476 -22.87 -11.42 32.74
C LYS A 476 -21.76 -11.12 33.75
N GLU A 477 -22.03 -11.24 35.04
CA GLU A 477 -21.05 -11.13 36.11
C GLU A 477 -20.02 -12.27 36.04
N LYS A 478 -20.47 -13.51 35.79
CA LYS A 478 -19.59 -14.69 35.68
C LYS A 478 -18.86 -14.78 34.34
N PHE A 479 -19.50 -14.38 33.25
CA PHE A 479 -18.98 -14.41 31.88
C PHE A 479 -19.05 -13.01 31.26
N PRO A 480 -18.19 -12.07 31.70
CA PRO A 480 -18.22 -10.71 31.21
C PRO A 480 -18.02 -10.69 29.69
N GLN A 481 -18.98 -10.14 28.96
CA GLN A 481 -18.81 -9.88 27.54
C GLN A 481 -17.64 -8.92 27.37
N GLN A 482 -16.48 -9.44 26.97
CA GLN A 482 -15.42 -8.56 26.50
C GLN A 482 -16.01 -7.73 25.37
N PRO A 483 -15.81 -6.40 25.37
CA PRO A 483 -16.18 -5.58 24.23
C PRO A 483 -15.56 -6.25 23.01
N ARG A 484 -16.40 -6.66 22.04
CA ARG A 484 -15.91 -7.07 20.73
C ARG A 484 -14.90 -6.00 20.34
N PRO A 485 -13.61 -6.33 20.12
CA PRO A 485 -12.71 -5.34 19.59
C PRO A 485 -13.40 -4.81 18.34
N SER A 486 -13.81 -3.55 18.39
CA SER A 486 -14.20 -2.84 17.19
C SER A 486 -13.08 -3.10 16.21
N ALA A 487 -13.41 -3.49 14.98
CA ALA A 487 -12.42 -3.70 13.94
C ALA A 487 -11.60 -2.40 13.81
N GLN A 488 -10.49 -2.33 14.53
CA GLN A 488 -9.61 -1.18 14.50
C GLN A 488 -8.76 -1.32 13.23
N PRO A 489 -8.64 -0.27 12.41
CA PRO A 489 -7.61 -0.24 11.39
C PRO A 489 -6.24 -0.40 12.08
N GLN A 490 -5.43 -1.31 11.56
CA GLN A 490 -4.11 -1.67 12.09
C GLN A 490 -3.25 -0.41 12.30
N GLY A 491 -3.03 -0.05 13.57
CA GLY A 491 -2.12 1.01 13.98
C GLY A 491 -0.74 0.46 14.31
N SER A 492 0.29 1.06 13.73
CA SER A 492 1.72 0.80 13.94
C SER A 492 2.26 1.39 15.26
N ALA A 493 3.40 0.86 15.70
CA ALA A 493 4.10 1.13 16.95
C ALA A 493 4.57 2.61 17.14
N PRO A 494 4.83 3.06 18.39
CA PRO A 494 5.13 4.46 18.67
C PRO A 494 6.59 4.81 18.33
N ARG A 495 6.84 5.98 17.71
CA ARG A 495 8.19 6.55 17.55
C ARG A 495 8.24 8.05 17.81
N SER A 496 9.27 8.43 18.58
CA SER A 496 9.95 9.73 18.72
C SER A 496 9.10 11.00 18.71
N GLY A 497 8.69 11.44 19.92
CA GLY A 497 8.05 12.74 20.15
C GLY A 497 9.07 13.84 20.44
N GLY A 498 9.26 14.75 19.46
CA GLY A 498 9.67 16.13 19.73
C GLY A 498 8.41 17.01 19.73
N LEU A 499 8.18 17.78 20.80
CA LEU A 499 7.06 18.71 20.88
C LEU A 499 7.39 19.97 20.08
N CYS A 500 6.57 20.29 19.09
CA CYS A 500 6.53 21.63 18.51
C CYS A 500 5.84 22.56 19.51
N ASP A 501 6.35 23.79 19.64
CA ASP A 501 5.72 24.86 20.41
C ASP A 501 4.57 25.47 19.59
N PHE A 502 3.35 25.44 20.15
CA PHE A 502 2.09 25.87 19.50
C PHE A 502 1.59 27.22 20.05
N SER A 503 2.50 28.04 20.54
CA SER A 503 2.18 29.36 21.08
C SER A 503 2.36 30.48 20.06
N VAL A 504 1.42 31.42 20.05
CA VAL A 504 1.59 32.73 19.44
C VAL A 504 2.42 33.60 20.40
N ASN A 505 3.29 34.47 19.87
CA ASN A 505 4.16 35.36 20.64
C ASN A 505 5.19 34.66 21.55
N GLN A 506 5.89 33.63 21.05
CA GLN A 506 7.00 32.96 21.77
C GLN A 506 6.60 32.43 23.17
N GLY A 507 5.51 31.68 23.27
CA GLY A 507 5.09 31.04 24.53
C GLY A 507 3.90 31.69 25.22
N LYS A 508 3.41 32.84 24.75
CA LYS A 508 2.46 33.67 25.53
C LYS A 508 0.99 33.39 25.29
N MET A 509 0.59 32.85 24.13
CA MET A 509 -0.81 32.51 23.84
C MET A 509 -0.92 31.20 23.04
N PRO A 510 -1.21 30.04 23.66
CA PRO A 510 -1.55 28.83 22.90
C PRO A 510 -2.84 29.04 22.10
N VAL A 511 -2.87 28.60 20.85
CA VAL A 511 -4.10 28.58 20.03
C VAL A 511 -5.02 27.49 20.61
N ASP A 512 -6.15 27.89 21.20
CA ASP A 512 -7.17 26.95 21.70
C ASP A 512 -8.28 26.77 20.65
N PRO A 513 -8.27 25.69 19.85
CA PRO A 513 -9.29 25.42 18.84
C PRO A 513 -10.67 25.12 19.44
N ASN A 514 -10.75 24.89 20.76
CA ASN A 514 -11.99 24.63 21.48
C ASN A 514 -12.58 25.89 22.15
N ARG A 515 -11.93 27.06 22.00
CA ARG A 515 -12.43 28.31 22.56
C ARG A 515 -13.78 28.67 21.92
N GLN A 516 -14.84 28.66 22.73
CA GLN A 516 -16.13 29.22 22.36
C GLN A 516 -16.05 30.74 22.36
N VAL A 517 -16.56 31.38 21.30
CA VAL A 517 -16.57 32.83 21.16
C VAL A 517 -18.00 33.33 21.37
N ASP A 518 -18.20 34.15 22.40
CA ASP A 518 -19.48 34.83 22.63
C ASP A 518 -19.61 36.00 21.65
N LEU A 519 -20.58 35.89 20.74
CA LEU A 519 -20.98 36.94 19.81
C LEU A 519 -22.38 37.42 20.18
N VAL A 520 -22.66 38.72 19.98
CA VAL A 520 -23.98 39.29 20.27
C VAL A 520 -24.97 38.82 19.19
N PRO A 521 -26.06 38.11 19.55
CA PRO A 521 -27.04 37.64 18.58
C PRO A 521 -27.99 38.77 18.15
N VAL A 522 -28.41 38.73 16.88
CA VAL A 522 -29.50 39.53 16.32
C VAL A 522 -30.59 38.57 15.82
N LYS A 523 -31.86 38.91 16.03
CA LYS A 523 -32.97 38.05 15.59
C LYS A 523 -33.14 38.16 14.08
N ASP A 524 -33.56 37.06 13.45
CA ASP A 524 -33.79 37.00 11.99
C ASP A 524 -34.75 38.11 11.49
N ALA A 525 -35.73 38.50 12.30
CA ALA A 525 -36.70 39.56 11.98
C ALA A 525 -36.09 40.97 11.89
N ASP A 526 -34.91 41.19 12.48
CA ASP A 526 -34.25 42.50 12.51
C ASP A 526 -33.33 42.74 11.30
N PHE A 527 -33.20 41.74 10.39
CA PHE A 527 -32.42 41.86 9.15
C PHE A 527 -33.25 42.48 8.01
N GLN A 528 -33.16 43.80 7.85
CA GLN A 528 -33.98 44.51 6.86
C GLN A 528 -33.48 44.40 5.41
N VAL A 529 -32.17 44.18 5.16
CA VAL A 529 -31.63 44.09 3.79
C VAL A 529 -30.48 43.09 3.67
N ARG A 530 -30.54 42.19 2.67
CA ARG A 530 -29.51 41.18 2.36
C ARG A 530 -29.02 41.38 0.92
N LEU A 531 -27.71 41.55 0.70
CA LEU A 531 -27.10 41.52 -0.64
C LEU A 531 -27.09 40.11 -1.23
N GLY A 532 -26.91 39.11 -0.37
CA GLY A 532 -26.88 37.70 -0.75
C GLY A 532 -26.93 36.78 0.45
N SER A 533 -27.42 35.56 0.24
CA SER A 533 -27.47 34.52 1.26
C SER A 533 -27.12 33.17 0.68
N ILE A 534 -26.27 32.41 1.38
CA ILE A 534 -26.00 30.99 1.09
C ILE A 534 -26.58 30.18 2.25
N SER A 535 -27.54 29.31 1.95
CA SER A 535 -28.03 28.31 2.90
C SER A 535 -27.36 26.98 2.60
N MET A 536 -26.61 26.43 3.56
CA MET A 536 -26.07 25.08 3.42
C MET A 536 -27.21 24.05 3.51
N THR A 537 -27.13 22.97 2.73
CA THR A 537 -28.11 21.87 2.81
C THR A 537 -27.97 21.11 4.14
N GLY A 538 -29.10 20.84 4.80
CA GLY A 538 -29.16 20.20 6.12
C GLY A 538 -29.26 21.21 7.28
N LYS A 539 -29.22 20.73 8.54
CA LYS A 539 -29.25 21.54 9.78
C LYS A 539 -27.96 22.38 9.98
N ARG A 540 -27.51 23.06 8.93
CA ARG A 540 -26.25 23.80 8.84
C ARG A 540 -26.54 25.30 8.74
N PRO A 541 -25.57 26.16 9.07
CA PRO A 541 -25.81 27.58 9.22
C PRO A 541 -25.98 28.26 7.86
N ALA A 542 -26.68 29.38 7.84
CA ALA A 542 -26.77 30.27 6.71
C ALA A 542 -25.72 31.38 6.84
N VAL A 543 -25.13 31.80 5.72
CA VAL A 543 -24.23 32.96 5.65
C VAL A 543 -24.93 34.07 4.87
N VAL A 544 -24.96 35.28 5.40
CA VAL A 544 -25.57 36.46 4.78
C VAL A 544 -24.56 37.59 4.71
N MET A 545 -24.60 38.36 3.63
CA MET A 545 -23.89 39.62 3.49
C MET A 545 -24.90 40.78 3.40
N THR A 546 -24.73 41.83 4.21
CA THR A 546 -25.59 43.04 4.15
C THR A 546 -25.07 44.03 3.10
N ASN A 547 -25.84 45.11 2.83
CA ASN A 547 -25.44 46.17 1.90
C ASN A 547 -24.14 46.89 2.30
N GLU A 548 -23.86 46.89 3.59
CA GLU A 548 -22.66 47.43 4.23
C GLU A 548 -21.48 46.44 4.19
N LEU A 549 -21.64 45.30 3.49
CA LEU A 549 -20.66 44.22 3.36
C LEU A 549 -20.35 43.48 4.68
N ASP A 550 -21.20 43.63 5.69
CA ASP A 550 -21.09 42.86 6.91
C ASP A 550 -21.41 41.38 6.65
N ILE A 551 -20.51 40.48 7.08
CA ILE A 551 -20.72 39.03 6.98
C ILE A 551 -21.36 38.54 8.28
N TRP A 552 -22.49 37.87 8.14
CA TRP A 552 -23.25 37.27 9.24
C TRP A 552 -23.38 35.77 9.05
N VAL A 553 -23.31 35.04 10.15
CA VAL A 553 -23.60 33.60 10.20
C VAL A 553 -24.79 33.41 11.12
N GLY A 554 -25.81 32.68 10.66
CA GLY A 554 -27.03 32.47 11.42
C GLY A 554 -27.56 31.05 11.35
N ASN A 555 -28.34 30.69 12.36
CA ASN A 555 -29.04 29.42 12.44
C ASN A 555 -30.52 29.66 12.13
N THR A 556 -30.96 29.21 10.97
CA THR A 556 -32.35 29.35 10.52
C THR A 556 -33.28 28.27 11.10
N SER A 557 -32.74 27.29 11.84
CA SER A 557 -33.52 26.19 12.41
C SER A 557 -34.09 26.52 13.79
N ASP A 558 -35.06 25.72 14.23
CA ASP A 558 -35.68 25.81 15.56
C ASP A 558 -34.83 25.17 16.69
N VAL A 559 -33.66 24.61 16.37
CA VAL A 559 -32.80 23.91 17.34
C VAL A 559 -31.42 24.54 17.34
N ALA A 560 -30.83 24.72 18.53
CA ALA A 560 -29.47 25.25 18.63
C ALA A 560 -28.49 24.37 17.84
N CYS A 561 -27.53 24.98 17.15
CA CYS A 561 -26.52 24.23 16.42
C CYS A 561 -25.12 24.69 16.81
N THR A 562 -24.23 23.72 17.06
CA THR A 562 -22.82 24.00 17.28
C THR A 562 -22.10 23.82 15.95
N LEU A 563 -21.50 24.89 15.48
CA LEU A 563 -20.59 24.89 14.35
C LEU A 563 -19.18 24.71 14.87
N GLY A 564 -18.48 23.69 14.41
CA GLY A 564 -17.02 23.64 14.54
C GLY A 564 -16.34 24.52 13.48
N PRO A 565 -15.01 24.48 13.40
CA PRO A 565 -14.26 25.08 12.30
C PRO A 565 -14.77 24.53 10.96
N VAL A 566 -15.20 25.41 10.05
CA VAL A 566 -15.87 25.01 8.79
C VAL A 566 -15.64 26.02 7.67
N GLU A 567 -15.66 25.53 6.44
CA GLU A 567 -15.70 26.36 5.23
C GLU A 567 -17.00 27.16 5.20
N LEU A 568 -16.91 28.49 5.17
CA LEU A 568 -18.07 29.36 5.05
C LEU A 568 -18.47 29.53 3.57
N PHE A 569 -17.49 29.86 2.72
CA PHE A 569 -17.66 29.98 1.27
C PHE A 569 -16.29 30.03 0.55
N GLY A 570 -16.25 29.53 -0.68
CA GLY A 570 -15.08 29.61 -1.57
C GLY A 570 -15.22 30.71 -2.64
N PHE A 571 -14.10 31.08 -3.28
CA PHE A 571 -14.09 31.98 -4.44
C PHE A 571 -14.04 31.15 -5.73
N SER A 572 -15.18 30.57 -6.14
CA SER A 572 -15.27 29.61 -7.26
C SER A 572 -15.15 30.21 -8.68
N THR A 573 -14.42 31.31 -8.85
CA THR A 573 -14.35 32.04 -10.14
C THR A 573 -12.92 32.42 -10.51
N GLY A 574 -12.34 31.70 -11.48
CA GLY A 574 -11.26 32.22 -12.32
C GLY A 574 -9.81 31.84 -11.96
N SER A 575 -8.98 31.85 -12.99
CA SER A 575 -7.52 31.72 -12.94
C SER A 575 -6.87 32.85 -12.14
N PHE A 576 -5.78 32.55 -11.43
CA PHE A 576 -5.06 33.49 -10.58
C PHE A 576 -3.95 34.22 -11.36
N GLU A 577 -3.80 35.53 -11.15
CA GLU A 577 -2.61 36.29 -11.57
C GLU A 577 -1.93 36.83 -10.31
N GLU A 578 -0.69 36.40 -10.05
CA GLU A 578 0.12 36.96 -8.98
C GLU A 578 0.72 38.29 -9.42
N VAL A 579 0.33 39.38 -8.77
CA VAL A 579 0.97 40.68 -8.96
C VAL A 579 1.70 41.07 -7.69
N VAL A 580 3.02 40.90 -7.70
CA VAL A 580 3.89 41.36 -6.61
C VAL A 580 4.07 42.87 -6.75
N SER A 581 3.26 43.66 -6.05
CA SER A 581 3.46 45.11 -5.98
C SER A 581 4.65 45.44 -5.08
N ARG A 582 5.70 46.04 -5.65
CA ARG A 582 6.83 46.62 -4.88
C ARG A 582 6.72 48.15 -4.91
N GLY A 583 6.42 48.75 -3.76
CA GLY A 583 6.40 50.21 -3.57
C GLY A 583 5.01 50.84 -3.55
N THR A 584 4.97 52.16 -3.33
CA THR A 584 3.78 53.02 -3.19
C THR A 584 2.95 53.18 -4.47
N ALA A 585 3.00 52.20 -5.38
CA ALA A 585 2.18 52.19 -6.58
C ALA A 585 0.70 52.12 -6.17
N THR A 586 -0.11 52.96 -6.82
CA THR A 586 -1.57 53.02 -6.67
C THR A 586 -2.14 51.61 -6.55
N ALA A 587 -2.69 51.29 -5.38
CA ALA A 587 -3.28 50.00 -5.08
C ALA A 587 -4.17 49.56 -6.24
N ASP A 588 -3.89 48.40 -6.82
CA ASP A 588 -4.73 47.83 -7.87
C ASP A 588 -6.11 47.54 -7.26
N GLN A 589 -7.06 48.45 -7.46
CA GLN A 589 -8.40 48.43 -6.85
C GLN A 589 -9.22 47.20 -7.25
N ARG A 590 -8.74 46.42 -8.23
CA ARG A 590 -9.44 45.26 -8.78
C ARG A 590 -9.14 43.95 -8.08
N GLY A 591 -8.17 43.91 -7.16
CA GLY A 591 -7.82 42.68 -6.45
C GLY A 591 -7.98 42.73 -4.94
N LEU A 592 -8.19 41.57 -4.32
CA LEU A 592 -8.16 41.40 -2.87
C LEU A 592 -6.72 41.54 -2.39
N LEU A 593 -6.45 42.66 -1.72
CA LEU A 593 -5.23 42.86 -0.96
C LEU A 593 -5.35 42.04 0.32
N PHE A 594 -4.50 41.03 0.48
CA PHE A 594 -4.36 40.36 1.77
C PHE A 594 -2.93 40.47 2.24
N ARG A 595 -2.79 40.94 3.48
CA ARG A 595 -1.52 41.01 4.19
C ARG A 595 -1.60 39.96 5.29
N MET A 596 -0.65 39.03 5.34
CA MET A 596 -0.55 38.12 6.47
C MET A 596 -0.20 38.94 7.71
N PRO A 597 -1.09 39.04 8.73
CA PRO A 597 -0.96 40.07 9.76
C PRO A 597 0.29 39.92 10.63
N GLU A 598 0.73 38.68 10.90
CA GLU A 598 1.74 38.39 11.94
C GLU A 598 2.68 37.23 11.57
N GLY A 599 2.91 36.99 10.28
CA GLY A 599 3.84 35.97 9.80
C GLY A 599 3.28 34.53 9.75
N ASP A 600 4.17 33.62 9.40
CA ASP A 600 3.94 32.30 8.79
C ASP A 600 3.13 31.31 9.66
N LEU A 601 3.02 31.58 10.96
CA LEU A 601 2.24 30.79 11.93
C LEU A 601 0.72 30.92 11.73
N SER A 602 0.28 31.91 10.95
CA SER A 602 -1.12 32.17 10.64
C SER A 602 -1.65 31.30 9.49
N LEU A 603 -0.78 30.58 8.78
CA LEU A 603 -1.16 29.72 7.68
C LEU A 603 -1.83 28.46 8.22
N VAL A 604 -2.97 28.11 7.67
CA VAL A 604 -3.67 26.86 7.94
C VAL A 604 -4.01 26.19 6.61
N VAL A 605 -3.92 24.86 6.58
CA VAL A 605 -4.14 24.00 5.42
C VAL A 605 -5.35 23.12 5.67
N ALA A 606 -6.21 22.97 4.66
CA ALA A 606 -7.32 22.02 4.70
C ALA A 606 -6.98 20.75 3.90
N GLU A 607 -6.99 19.59 4.55
CA GLU A 607 -6.92 18.24 3.93
C GLU A 607 -8.12 17.42 4.44
N ASP A 608 -8.90 16.83 3.53
CA ASP A 608 -10.10 16.03 3.86
C ASP A 608 -11.11 16.73 4.80
N LYS A 609 -11.27 18.05 4.64
CA LYS A 609 -12.13 18.93 5.46
C LYS A 609 -11.66 19.12 6.92
N VAL A 610 -10.45 18.69 7.24
CA VAL A 610 -9.79 19.00 8.52
C VAL A 610 -8.82 20.15 8.30
N ILE A 611 -8.92 21.17 9.16
CA ILE A 611 -8.04 22.34 9.13
C ILE A 611 -6.86 22.09 10.06
N TYR A 612 -5.66 22.23 9.55
CA TYR A 612 -4.41 22.09 10.29
C TYR A 612 -3.65 23.43 10.27
N PRO A 613 -3.04 23.86 11.38
CA PRO A 613 -1.92 24.81 11.30
C PRO A 613 -0.88 24.30 10.30
N MET A 614 -0.36 25.16 9.42
CA MET A 614 0.61 24.77 8.39
C MET A 614 1.79 24.03 8.99
N CYS A 615 2.29 24.46 10.15
CA CYS A 615 3.36 23.76 10.86
C CYS A 615 2.97 22.35 11.31
N GLU A 616 1.73 22.14 11.77
CA GLU A 616 1.22 20.82 12.15
C GLU A 616 1.01 19.94 10.92
N TYR A 617 0.51 20.53 9.83
CA TYR A 617 0.35 19.84 8.55
C TYR A 617 1.69 19.37 8.00
N LEU A 618 2.70 20.24 7.98
CA LEU A 618 4.04 19.91 7.55
C LEU A 618 4.70 18.88 8.48
N ARG A 619 4.47 18.95 9.80
CA ARG A 619 4.87 17.90 10.74
C ARG A 619 4.20 16.57 10.40
N MET A 620 2.90 16.57 10.12
CA MET A 620 2.14 15.39 9.73
C MET A 620 2.72 14.77 8.46
N LEU A 621 3.00 15.58 7.44
CA LEU A 621 3.62 15.13 6.20
C LEU A 621 5.06 14.65 6.40
N ALA A 622 5.87 15.32 7.22
CA ALA A 622 7.21 14.86 7.58
C ALA A 622 7.15 13.48 8.28
N THR A 623 6.22 13.31 9.21
CA THR A 623 6.06 12.08 10.01
C THR A 623 5.46 10.93 9.19
N ARG A 624 4.48 11.21 8.33
CA ARG A 624 3.74 10.19 7.56
C ARG A 624 4.33 9.92 6.18
N ARG A 625 4.98 10.92 5.58
CA ARG A 625 5.46 10.90 4.18
C ARG A 625 6.96 11.17 4.03
N GLY A 626 7.71 11.37 5.12
CA GLY A 626 9.18 11.37 5.10
C GLY A 626 9.84 12.64 4.55
N ILE A 627 9.19 13.80 4.66
CA ILE A 627 9.75 15.09 4.22
C ILE A 627 10.84 15.56 5.21
N SER A 628 12.07 15.79 4.74
CA SER A 628 13.22 16.21 5.55
C SER A 628 13.48 17.72 5.54
N ALA A 629 13.03 18.43 4.51
CA ALA A 629 13.14 19.88 4.37
C ALA A 629 12.12 20.40 3.33
N VAL A 630 11.69 21.65 3.47
CA VAL A 630 10.61 22.25 2.67
C VAL A 630 11.09 23.63 2.21
N GLU A 631 11.21 23.83 0.90
CA GLU A 631 11.37 25.17 0.32
C GLU A 631 10.02 25.70 -0.17
N ILE A 632 9.74 26.96 0.16
CA ILE A 632 8.59 27.71 -0.36
C ILE A 632 9.14 28.65 -1.44
N GLU A 633 9.09 28.25 -2.70
CA GLU A 633 9.22 29.16 -3.85
C GLU A 633 7.88 29.22 -4.57
N ASP A 634 7.37 30.42 -4.84
CA ASP A 634 6.26 30.67 -5.78
C ASP A 634 5.03 29.76 -5.57
N HIS A 635 4.56 29.65 -4.32
CA HIS A 635 3.38 28.85 -3.95
C HIS A 635 3.49 27.34 -4.24
N LYS A 636 4.70 26.83 -4.45
CA LYS A 636 5.02 25.40 -4.56
C LYS A 636 5.88 25.00 -3.37
N LEU A 637 5.52 23.90 -2.73
CA LEU A 637 6.40 23.22 -1.79
C LEU A 637 7.14 22.11 -2.51
N SER A 638 8.45 22.26 -2.65
CA SER A 638 9.35 21.18 -3.06
C SER A 638 10.20 20.74 -1.87
N PRO A 639 10.59 19.46 -1.79
CA PRO A 639 11.66 19.06 -0.89
C PRO A 639 12.90 19.86 -1.20
N TRP A 640 13.57 20.33 -0.17
CA TRP A 640 14.87 20.97 -0.37
C TRP A 640 15.89 19.92 -0.82
N THR A 641 16.47 20.12 -1.99
CA THR A 641 17.70 19.45 -2.43
C THR A 641 18.77 20.50 -2.62
N ARG A 642 19.79 20.54 -1.75
CA ARG A 642 20.93 21.48 -1.88
C ARG A 642 21.60 21.30 -3.25
N GLN A 643 21.79 22.41 -3.97
CA GLN A 643 22.46 22.43 -5.28
C GLN A 643 23.98 22.25 -5.21
N ASP A 644 24.62 22.36 -4.04
CA ASP A 644 26.08 22.34 -3.92
C ASP A 644 26.56 21.17 -3.04
N GLY A 645 27.26 20.22 -3.68
CA GLY A 645 27.61 18.89 -3.16
C GLY A 645 28.71 18.82 -2.10
N GLU A 646 28.57 19.50 -0.96
CA GLU A 646 29.35 19.17 0.25
C GLU A 646 28.50 18.42 1.29
N ALA A 647 29.10 17.38 1.86
CA ALA A 647 28.49 16.54 2.90
C ALA A 647 28.28 17.36 4.18
N ALA A 648 27.04 17.43 4.66
CA ALA A 648 26.72 17.97 5.97
C ALA A 648 26.44 16.83 6.96
N ASP A 649 26.93 16.97 8.18
CA ASP A 649 26.58 16.15 9.35
C ASP A 649 25.06 16.05 9.53
N PRO A 650 24.55 14.98 10.17
CA PRO A 650 23.12 14.82 10.43
C PRO A 650 22.59 16.00 11.24
N LEU A 651 21.91 16.92 10.56
CA LEU A 651 21.21 18.02 11.20
C LEU A 651 20.11 17.43 12.09
N PRO A 652 20.03 17.84 13.37
CA PRO A 652 18.83 17.63 14.16
C PRO A 652 17.63 18.13 13.34
N VAL A 653 16.53 17.38 13.30
CA VAL A 653 15.30 17.79 12.61
C VAL A 653 14.73 19.01 13.32
N SER A 654 15.28 20.18 13.02
CA SER A 654 14.73 21.49 13.35
C SER A 654 14.17 22.05 12.05
N PHE A 655 12.86 22.21 11.98
CA PHE A 655 12.23 22.89 10.86
C PHE A 655 12.57 24.39 10.95
N ARG A 656 13.58 24.84 10.21
CA ARG A 656 13.84 26.27 10.05
C ARG A 656 13.22 26.71 8.74
N TYR A 657 11.96 27.15 8.80
CA TYR A 657 11.32 27.87 7.70
C TYR A 657 11.90 29.29 7.68
N GLN A 658 12.42 29.73 6.54
CA GLN A 658 12.91 31.10 6.37
C GLN A 658 12.18 31.70 5.17
N ILE A 659 11.00 32.26 5.41
CA ILE A 659 10.38 33.17 4.44
C ILE A 659 11.21 34.45 4.48
N GLY A 660 11.70 34.90 3.33
CA GLY A 660 12.58 36.06 3.23
C GLY A 660 12.03 37.26 4.01
N SER A 661 12.94 38.02 4.64
CA SER A 661 12.67 39.20 5.46
C SER A 661 11.42 40.00 5.01
N LEU A 662 10.52 40.26 5.98
CA LEU A 662 9.34 41.12 5.89
C LEU A 662 9.62 42.54 5.35
N GLU A 663 10.90 42.92 5.23
CA GLU A 663 11.34 44.20 4.67
C GLU A 663 10.86 44.43 3.23
N THR A 664 10.49 43.39 2.49
CA THR A 664 10.08 43.57 1.08
C THR A 664 8.66 44.09 0.88
N GLY A 665 7.82 44.19 1.92
CA GLY A 665 6.48 44.80 1.82
C GLY A 665 5.60 44.20 0.71
N LYS A 666 5.89 42.97 0.27
CA LYS A 666 5.20 42.33 -0.85
C LYS A 666 3.75 42.10 -0.46
N THR A 667 2.85 42.72 -1.20
CA THR A 667 1.41 42.49 -1.06
C THR A 667 0.98 41.61 -2.21
N HIS A 668 0.40 40.45 -1.89
CA HIS A 668 -0.20 39.57 -2.90
C HIS A 668 -1.60 40.09 -3.22
N ILE A 669 -1.89 40.22 -4.52
CA ILE A 669 -3.15 40.74 -5.03
C ILE A 669 -3.89 39.59 -5.70
N PHE A 670 -5.09 39.26 -5.22
CA PHE A 670 -5.94 38.24 -5.85
C PHE A 670 -6.98 38.89 -6.77
N LYS A 671 -6.95 38.56 -8.07
CA LYS A 671 -7.93 39.03 -9.06
C LYS A 671 -8.81 37.86 -9.52
N PRO A 672 -10.10 37.82 -9.17
CA PRO A 672 -11.03 36.86 -9.77
C PRO A 672 -11.33 37.23 -11.22
N ASN A 673 -11.56 36.24 -12.07
CA ASN A 673 -11.98 36.49 -13.44
C ASN A 673 -13.36 37.17 -13.47
N PRO A 674 -13.59 38.11 -14.39
CA PRO A 674 -14.92 38.66 -14.61
C PRO A 674 -15.91 37.53 -14.95
N LEU A 675 -17.12 37.60 -14.40
CA LEU A 675 -18.19 36.67 -14.73
C LEU A 675 -18.83 37.07 -16.07
N ASP A 676 -18.83 36.17 -17.04
CA ASP A 676 -19.35 36.44 -18.40
C ASP A 676 -20.89 36.43 -18.50
N SER A 677 -21.65 36.29 -17.40
CA SER A 677 -23.13 36.39 -17.44
C SER A 677 -23.79 36.72 -16.08
N GLU A 678 -24.90 37.48 -16.13
CA GLU A 678 -25.72 37.86 -14.97
C GLU A 678 -26.40 36.67 -14.25
N SER A 679 -26.55 35.51 -14.91
CA SER A 679 -27.24 34.34 -14.34
C SER A 679 -26.41 33.57 -13.29
N ALA A 680 -25.08 33.75 -13.27
CA ALA A 680 -24.18 33.12 -12.31
C ALA A 680 -24.22 33.73 -10.90
N VAL A 681 -24.79 34.94 -10.76
CA VAL A 681 -24.75 35.71 -9.50
C VAL A 681 -25.72 35.16 -8.44
N ARG A 682 -26.75 34.41 -8.83
CA ARG A 682 -27.93 34.25 -7.95
C ARG A 682 -27.93 33.12 -6.93
N SER A 683 -26.93 32.25 -6.80
CA SER A 683 -27.04 31.23 -5.72
C SER A 683 -25.77 30.60 -5.13
N GLN A 684 -24.57 30.80 -5.65
CA GLN A 684 -23.48 29.90 -5.23
C GLN A 684 -22.13 30.51 -4.82
N THR A 685 -21.87 31.82 -4.99
CA THR A 685 -20.55 32.34 -4.61
C THR A 685 -20.58 33.80 -4.14
N MET A 686 -20.45 34.04 -2.83
CA MET A 686 -20.29 35.39 -2.26
C MET A 686 -19.07 36.15 -2.82
N GLY A 687 -18.06 35.44 -3.34
CA GLY A 687 -16.89 36.04 -3.99
C GLY A 687 -17.22 36.95 -5.19
N ALA A 688 -18.34 36.70 -5.88
CA ALA A 688 -18.80 37.52 -6.99
C ALA A 688 -19.35 38.89 -6.53
N LEU A 689 -20.00 38.94 -5.36
CA LEU A 689 -20.53 40.18 -4.78
C LEU A 689 -19.42 41.13 -4.33
N LEU A 690 -18.24 40.57 -4.02
CA LEU A 690 -17.06 41.30 -3.60
C LEU A 690 -16.22 41.82 -4.78
N ASN A 691 -16.57 41.45 -6.02
CA ASN A 691 -15.81 41.84 -7.21
C ASN A 691 -15.81 43.36 -7.40
N GLY A 692 -14.61 43.96 -7.35
CA GLY A 692 -14.42 45.41 -7.44
C GLY A 692 -14.76 46.18 -6.17
N LYS A 693 -15.00 45.51 -5.03
CA LYS A 693 -15.24 46.12 -3.70
C LYS A 693 -14.33 45.55 -2.62
N TYR A 694 -13.16 45.05 -3.04
CA TYR A 694 -12.25 44.30 -2.16
C TYR A 694 -11.54 45.17 -1.13
N ASP A 695 -11.36 46.46 -1.43
CA ASP A 695 -10.86 47.50 -0.53
C ASP A 695 -11.77 47.73 0.69
N GLN A 696 -13.03 47.30 0.59
CA GLN A 696 -14.03 47.42 1.65
C GLN A 696 -14.16 46.16 2.52
N LEU A 697 -13.45 45.06 2.21
CA LEU A 697 -13.35 43.95 3.14
C LEU A 697 -12.54 44.41 4.36
N ALA A 698 -13.20 44.48 5.51
CA ALA A 698 -12.51 44.66 6.77
C ALA A 698 -11.44 43.58 6.95
N THR A 699 -10.22 43.99 7.32
CA THR A 699 -9.18 43.09 7.84
C THR A 699 -9.66 42.51 9.17
N ASN A 700 -10.47 41.46 9.09
CA ASN A 700 -11.08 40.84 10.24
C ASN A 700 -10.20 39.68 10.72
N PRO A 701 -9.60 39.75 11.93
CA PRO A 701 -8.74 38.67 12.44
C PRO A 701 -9.47 37.32 12.61
N ARG A 702 -10.81 37.32 12.60
CA ARG A 702 -11.67 36.14 12.73
C ARG A 702 -12.01 35.48 11.40
N LEU A 703 -11.70 36.13 10.28
CA LEU A 703 -11.91 35.60 8.93
C LEU A 703 -10.56 35.48 8.25
N GLN A 704 -10.12 34.24 8.02
CA GLN A 704 -8.86 33.99 7.32
C GLN A 704 -9.13 33.37 5.96
N VAL A 705 -8.40 33.85 4.95
CA VAL A 705 -8.34 33.23 3.64
C VAL A 705 -7.37 32.06 3.74
N LEU A 706 -7.90 30.85 3.63
CA LEU A 706 -7.11 29.62 3.73
C LEU A 706 -6.90 29.02 2.35
N TRP A 707 -5.80 28.30 2.21
CA TRP A 707 -5.46 27.59 0.98
C TRP A 707 -5.96 26.14 1.07
N GLU A 708 -6.79 25.73 0.12
CA GLU A 708 -7.00 24.31 -0.14
C GLU A 708 -5.78 23.75 -0.85
N VAL A 709 -5.20 22.69 -0.30
CA VAL A 709 -3.97 22.09 -0.81
C VAL A 709 -4.28 20.72 -1.38
N GLU A 710 -3.75 20.44 -2.57
CA GLU A 710 -3.68 19.06 -3.06
C GLU A 710 -2.25 18.55 -2.88
N THR A 711 -2.13 17.34 -2.32
CA THR A 711 -0.87 16.63 -2.28
C THR A 711 -0.76 15.74 -3.53
N SER A 712 0.26 15.96 -4.34
CA SER A 712 0.65 14.98 -5.36
C SER A 712 1.72 14.03 -4.81
N ASN A 713 1.99 12.92 -5.53
CA ASN A 713 2.84 11.80 -5.13
C ASN A 713 4.22 12.19 -4.57
N SER A 714 4.91 11.22 -3.95
CA SER A 714 6.26 11.41 -3.39
C SER A 714 7.26 11.94 -4.44
N PRO A 715 8.04 12.98 -4.14
CA PRO A 715 7.99 13.74 -2.88
C PRO A 715 6.75 14.64 -2.79
N ALA A 716 6.12 14.68 -1.61
CA ALA A 716 4.84 15.39 -1.46
C ALA A 716 4.96 16.88 -1.80
N VAL A 717 4.42 17.25 -2.96
CA VAL A 717 4.30 18.65 -3.37
C VAL A 717 2.95 19.16 -2.88
N ILE A 718 2.97 20.22 -2.08
CA ILE A 718 1.78 20.98 -1.70
C ILE A 718 1.54 22.03 -2.79
N GLN A 719 0.43 21.90 -3.49
CA GLN A 719 -0.03 22.90 -4.44
C GLN A 719 -1.32 23.54 -3.94
N ALA A 720 -1.31 24.87 -3.86
CA ALA A 720 -2.49 25.62 -3.46
C ALA A 720 -3.49 25.70 -4.64
N LYS A 721 -4.72 25.21 -4.43
CA LYS A 721 -5.74 25.14 -5.49
C LYS A 721 -6.71 26.31 -5.49
N LYS A 722 -7.26 26.67 -4.32
CA LYS A 722 -8.30 27.69 -4.22
C LYS A 722 -8.27 28.40 -2.85
N PRO A 723 -8.36 29.74 -2.80
CA PRO A 723 -8.62 30.45 -1.56
C PRO A 723 -10.07 30.20 -1.13
N LYS A 724 -10.25 29.98 0.16
CA LYS A 724 -11.56 29.76 0.80
C LYS A 724 -11.61 30.53 2.11
N VAL A 725 -12.79 31.02 2.47
CA VAL A 725 -13.00 31.63 3.78
C VAL A 725 -13.45 30.56 4.74
N TYR A 726 -12.69 30.39 5.81
CA TYR A 726 -13.03 29.45 6.88
C TYR A 726 -13.25 30.17 8.20
N MET A 727 -14.13 29.59 8.99
CA MET A 727 -14.22 29.88 10.41
C MET A 727 -13.27 28.95 11.16
N THR A 728 -12.37 29.51 11.98
CA THR A 728 -11.32 28.75 12.68
C THR A 728 -11.69 28.36 14.12
N CYS A 729 -12.81 28.88 14.63
CA CYS A 729 -13.34 28.59 15.96
C CYS A 729 -14.66 27.82 15.91
N SER A 730 -15.13 27.37 17.07
CA SER A 730 -16.48 26.84 17.20
C SER A 730 -17.47 27.93 17.64
N LEU A 731 -18.64 28.00 16.99
CA LEU A 731 -19.74 28.89 17.35
C LEU A 731 -20.96 28.07 17.75
N CYS A 732 -21.56 28.38 18.89
CA CYS A 732 -22.89 27.89 19.23
C CYS A 732 -23.91 28.91 18.75
N LEU A 733 -24.77 28.53 17.81
CA LEU A 733 -25.79 29.39 17.25
C LEU A 733 -27.15 29.05 17.84
N GLU A 734 -27.77 30.02 18.51
CA GLU A 734 -29.13 29.88 19.03
C GLU A 734 -30.15 29.72 17.89
N PRO A 735 -31.29 29.04 18.10
CA PRO A 735 -32.36 28.99 17.12
C PRO A 735 -32.77 30.38 16.62
N LYS A 736 -32.89 30.56 15.31
CA LYS A 736 -33.35 31.80 14.67
C LYS A 736 -32.53 33.05 15.02
N SER A 737 -31.23 32.86 15.27
CA SER A 737 -30.29 33.94 15.59
C SER A 737 -29.22 34.09 14.52
N TRP A 738 -28.69 35.31 14.41
CA TRP A 738 -27.61 35.68 13.51
C TRP A 738 -26.51 36.38 14.28
N TYR A 739 -25.27 36.11 13.92
CA TYR A 739 -24.10 36.65 14.57
C TYR A 739 -23.23 37.34 13.54
N LYS A 740 -22.86 38.58 13.87
CA LYS A 740 -21.98 39.37 13.03
C LYS A 740 -20.56 38.81 13.16
N LEU A 741 -19.97 38.37 12.06
CA LEU A 741 -18.58 37.94 12.08
C LEU A 741 -17.62 39.13 12.13
N SER A 742 -18.05 40.32 11.70
CA SER A 742 -17.23 41.54 11.68
C SER A 742 -17.10 42.24 13.03
N THR A 743 -15.87 42.56 13.39
CA THR A 743 -15.45 43.91 13.82
C THR A 743 -14.11 44.18 13.18
#